data_AF-A0A534AX15-F1
#
_entry.id   AF-A0A534AX15-F1
#
_cell.length_a   1.000
_cell.length_b   1.000
_cell.length_c   1.000
_cell.angle_alpha   90.00
_cell.angle_beta   90.00
_cell.angle_gamma   90.00
#
_symmetry.space_group_name_H-M   'P 1'
#
loop_
_entity.id
_entity.type
_entity.pdbx_description
1 polymer ?
#
loop_
_entity_poly.entity_id
_entity_poly.type
_entity_poly.pdbx_seq_one_letter_code
_entity_poly.pdbx_strand_id
1 'polypeptide(L)'
;DEGLRGVLLDLGRGDFLATVLHVEPEQISQLHPLLREFLLTRAEETGSPTEIDGRKRRAAQVLAEHEHIEAAAALLMRIRDWPSLDALIARCADALLRQGRAQLLEQWIRALPEPQVRADPHMLHRLGACRFPYAPREARELFTQAYRCFEAQSPVDVAGLLAALNGVLEAVLHDSADDYAVLDPWIEAATHWTRNLTEWPAPDLEARITCNIFVAVALRRPDHPDLHDWRARTQAISRTQRDPNVRITLDSTLAMMLGWNGQFAPGERLLQTLRELLALPEVSPGSAANVAQAESSFYMLCGDRIRCLEAARRGLEIAERSGVRLWNDTFLANALCGALSDGDLESAASCLAQIESKPSAGRRYDVFLRTYGAGWYAMLRGDTFLAHQQLKTAARAAQEVGLPGFQALASLALVHVLLDAADERNAARELARACELTQSLNNRFFDFMTCLCRARFALGRGEAAAVTEALRTGLAVGRERGLTYHLWWQPQIAAKLMQRALEEHIEVEYVRRLIGQRRLMPDPPPYQLPSWPWRYRIRAFGAFRLQSAGDGSTASGKRSGRPLELLKVLVAAGGQHVKLERLADALWPHVDSDYAHRSLNTTLHRLRKLLGDDAALLVQAGELGLNRQLFWLDIWAFEQVCARGAALTSASAPQPGALIAAARQALELYSGPLLAGDSAARWAVAPREHRRNQLLRLMTATCQALDKAGQSDASIELYRQALESEPHAEALYRRLMLVLKQAGRSAEAIEVYHTCKAALQTHQNTAPSPATTDIYHSLVAN
;
A
#
# COMPACT_ATOMS: atom_id res chain seq x y z
N ASP A 1 72.19 5.55 -9.11
CA ASP A 1 73.26 5.56 -10.12
C ASP A 1 73.34 6.96 -10.72
N GLU A 2 74.34 7.76 -10.34
CA GLU A 2 74.42 9.19 -10.71
C GLU A 2 74.65 9.41 -12.22
N GLY A 3 75.33 8.47 -12.89
CA GLY A 3 75.58 8.55 -14.34
C GLY A 3 74.30 8.46 -15.19
N LEU A 4 73.35 7.59 -14.80
CA LEU A 4 72.10 7.41 -15.52
C LEU A 4 71.16 8.61 -15.37
N ARG A 5 71.20 9.26 -14.19
CA ARG A 5 70.52 10.52 -13.91
C ARG A 5 71.07 11.65 -14.79
N GLY A 6 72.38 11.72 -14.98
CA GLY A 6 73.02 12.69 -15.90
C GLY A 6 72.56 12.53 -17.35
N VAL A 7 72.51 11.30 -17.86
CA VAL A 7 72.04 11.00 -19.23
C VAL A 7 70.58 11.39 -19.43
N LEU A 8 69.70 11.11 -18.47
CA LEU A 8 68.29 11.49 -18.55
C LEU A 8 68.08 13.02 -18.51
N LEU A 9 68.88 13.74 -17.71
CA LEU A 9 68.86 15.20 -17.65
C LEU A 9 69.36 15.83 -18.94
N ASP A 10 70.40 15.29 -19.57
CA ASP A 10 70.91 15.78 -20.86
C ASP A 10 69.93 15.49 -22.01
N LEU A 11 69.27 14.33 -22.02
CA LEU A 11 68.19 14.03 -22.96
C LEU A 11 66.95 14.91 -22.75
N GLY A 12 66.72 15.36 -21.51
CA GLY A 12 65.63 16.27 -21.15
C GLY A 12 65.87 17.74 -21.51
N ARG A 13 67.12 18.20 -21.56
CA ARG A 13 67.48 19.59 -21.93
C ARG A 13 67.12 19.97 -23.37
N GLY A 14 66.81 18.99 -24.23
CA GLY A 14 66.42 19.19 -25.61
C GLY A 14 64.93 18.97 -25.92
N ASP A 15 64.09 18.57 -24.96
CA ASP A 15 62.64 18.24 -25.12
C ASP A 15 62.26 17.18 -26.20
N PHE A 16 63.21 16.57 -26.91
CA PHE A 16 62.91 15.64 -28.01
C PHE A 16 62.67 14.18 -27.57
N LEU A 17 63.31 13.72 -26.50
CA LEU A 17 63.37 12.27 -26.17
C LEU A 17 63.08 11.93 -24.69
N ALA A 18 63.14 12.90 -23.79
CA ALA A 18 62.70 12.77 -22.41
C ALA A 18 62.15 14.12 -21.93
N THR A 19 61.15 14.10 -21.07
CA THR A 19 60.57 15.30 -20.44
C THR A 19 60.73 15.16 -18.93
N VAL A 20 61.33 16.15 -18.27
CA VAL A 20 61.51 16.13 -16.82
C VAL A 20 60.38 16.93 -16.17
N LEU A 21 59.49 16.23 -15.47
CA LEU A 21 58.41 16.83 -14.70
C LEU A 21 58.93 17.13 -13.29
N HIS A 22 58.90 18.40 -12.89
CA HIS A 22 59.26 18.81 -11.54
C HIS A 22 58.03 18.74 -10.65
N VAL A 23 57.90 17.66 -9.88
CA VAL A 23 56.82 17.48 -8.90
C VAL A 23 57.47 17.24 -7.54
N GLU A 24 57.65 18.29 -6.73
CA GLU A 24 58.26 18.12 -5.40
C GLU A 24 57.47 17.12 -4.54
N PRO A 25 58.12 16.16 -3.86
CA PRO A 25 59.56 16.05 -3.57
C PRO A 25 60.39 15.21 -4.57
N GLU A 26 59.81 14.73 -5.67
CA GLU A 26 60.42 13.75 -6.58
C GLU A 26 60.65 14.30 -8.01
N GLN A 27 61.84 14.06 -8.57
CA GLN A 27 62.08 14.34 -10.00
C GLN A 27 61.57 13.19 -10.86
N ILE A 28 60.42 13.36 -11.51
CA ILE A 28 59.84 12.38 -12.43
C ILE A 28 60.33 12.67 -13.85
N SER A 29 60.96 11.70 -14.50
CA SER A 29 61.37 11.81 -15.91
C SER A 29 60.51 10.91 -16.79
N GLN A 30 59.79 11.49 -17.74
CA GLN A 30 58.98 10.78 -18.71
C GLN A 30 59.77 10.59 -20.02
N LEU A 31 60.05 9.34 -20.39
CA LEU A 31 60.68 9.04 -21.68
C LEU A 31 59.68 9.21 -22.83
N HIS A 32 60.15 9.72 -23.97
CA HIS A 32 59.36 9.78 -25.20
C HIS A 32 58.94 8.36 -25.63
N PRO A 33 57.69 8.13 -26.10
CA PRO A 33 57.17 6.79 -26.43
C PRO A 33 58.07 5.99 -27.39
N LEU A 34 58.60 6.64 -28.43
CA LEU A 34 59.52 6.00 -29.39
C LEU A 34 60.83 5.54 -28.76
N LEU A 35 61.41 6.35 -27.85
CA LEU A 35 62.63 5.96 -27.14
C LEU A 35 62.34 4.82 -26.17
N ARG A 36 61.21 4.87 -25.46
CA ARG A 36 60.76 3.79 -24.59
C ARG A 36 60.59 2.48 -25.36
N GLU A 37 59.92 2.51 -26.50
CA GLU A 37 59.71 1.33 -27.34
C GLU A 37 61.04 0.78 -27.88
N PHE A 38 61.92 1.66 -28.38
CA PHE A 38 63.26 1.28 -28.81
C PHE A 38 64.05 0.59 -27.68
N LEU A 39 64.05 1.15 -26.46
CA LEU A 39 64.76 0.58 -25.32
C LEU A 39 64.17 -0.77 -24.89
N LEU A 40 62.84 -0.92 -24.93
CA LEU A 40 62.17 -2.19 -24.62
C LEU A 40 62.52 -3.27 -25.65
N THR A 41 62.41 -2.96 -26.95
CA THR A 41 62.79 -3.88 -28.03
C THR A 41 64.26 -4.26 -27.95
N ARG A 42 65.15 -3.26 -27.75
CA ARG A 42 66.58 -3.50 -27.62
C ARG A 42 66.91 -4.36 -26.40
N ALA A 43 66.22 -4.15 -25.28
CA ALA A 43 66.38 -4.99 -24.09
C ALA A 43 65.94 -6.43 -24.35
N GLU A 44 64.84 -6.64 -25.09
CA GLU A 44 64.36 -7.98 -25.47
C GLU A 44 65.27 -8.68 -26.49
N GLU A 45 65.95 -7.94 -27.37
CA GLU A 45 66.91 -8.49 -28.34
C GLU A 45 68.27 -8.84 -27.74
N THR A 46 68.72 -8.10 -26.72
CA THR A 46 70.12 -8.17 -26.23
C THR A 46 70.26 -8.85 -24.87
N GLY A 47 69.20 -8.93 -24.07
CA GLY A 47 69.23 -9.56 -22.75
C GLY A 47 68.83 -11.03 -22.77
N SER A 48 69.31 -11.80 -21.80
CA SER A 48 68.74 -13.13 -21.57
C SER A 48 67.31 -13.01 -20.99
N PRO A 49 66.41 -13.98 -21.26
CA PRO A 49 65.04 -13.96 -20.73
C PRO A 49 64.98 -13.77 -19.20
N THR A 50 65.89 -14.42 -18.46
CA THR A 50 65.99 -14.33 -16.99
C THR A 50 66.39 -12.94 -16.50
N GLU A 51 67.31 -12.26 -17.19
CA GLU A 51 67.71 -10.89 -16.85
C GLU A 51 66.61 -9.87 -17.16
N ILE A 52 65.93 -10.03 -18.29
CA ILE A 52 64.80 -9.17 -18.68
C ILE A 52 63.65 -9.33 -17.69
N ASP A 53 63.30 -10.56 -17.30
CA ASP A 53 62.26 -10.82 -16.31
C ASP A 53 62.66 -10.30 -14.93
N GLY A 54 63.93 -10.40 -14.55
CA GLY A 54 64.46 -9.78 -13.33
C GLY A 54 64.30 -8.25 -13.32
N ARG A 55 64.58 -7.58 -14.45
CA ARG A 55 64.37 -6.13 -14.61
C ARG A 55 62.88 -5.76 -14.58
N LYS A 56 62.03 -6.53 -15.26
CA LYS A 56 60.57 -6.33 -15.27
C LYS A 56 59.96 -6.51 -13.87
N ARG A 57 60.42 -7.50 -13.10
CA ARG A 57 60.03 -7.70 -11.69
C ARG A 57 60.40 -6.49 -10.83
N ARG A 58 61.64 -5.98 -10.96
CA ARG A 58 62.07 -4.80 -10.22
C ARG A 58 61.28 -3.55 -10.63
N ALA A 59 60.98 -3.38 -11.91
CA ALA A 59 60.14 -2.29 -12.40
C ALA A 59 58.71 -2.39 -11.83
N ALA A 60 58.12 -3.58 -11.78
CA ALA A 60 56.82 -3.80 -11.17
C ALA A 60 56.81 -3.43 -9.69
N GLN A 61 57.87 -3.77 -8.94
CA GLN A 61 58.01 -3.39 -7.53
C GLN A 61 58.03 -1.85 -7.37
N VAL A 62 58.85 -1.15 -8.15
CA VAL A 62 58.95 0.33 -8.09
C VAL A 62 57.61 0.97 -8.45
N LEU A 63 56.94 0.49 -9.50
CA LEU A 63 55.61 0.97 -9.88
C LEU A 63 54.60 0.76 -8.76
N ALA A 64 54.65 -0.39 -8.09
CA ALA A 64 53.76 -0.70 -6.98
C ALA A 64 54.06 0.13 -5.73
N GLU A 65 55.30 0.55 -5.50
CA GLU A 65 55.70 1.47 -4.41
C GLU A 65 55.19 2.91 -4.64
N HIS A 66 55.05 3.33 -5.90
CA HIS A 66 54.55 4.66 -6.30
C HIS A 66 53.07 4.62 -6.75
N GLU A 67 52.27 3.70 -6.20
CA GLU A 67 50.82 3.58 -6.44
C GLU A 67 50.38 3.31 -7.90
N HIS A 68 51.30 3.03 -8.82
CA HIS A 68 51.02 2.63 -10.21
C HIS A 68 50.70 1.12 -10.32
N ILE A 69 49.70 0.69 -9.55
CA ILE A 69 49.34 -0.72 -9.35
C ILE A 69 48.93 -1.45 -10.63
N GLU A 70 48.30 -0.78 -11.60
CA GLU A 70 47.90 -1.40 -12.87
C GLU A 70 49.09 -1.76 -13.75
N ALA A 71 50.03 -0.82 -13.89
CA ALA A 71 51.25 -1.04 -14.66
C ALA A 71 52.11 -2.14 -14.00
N ALA A 72 52.15 -2.16 -12.67
CA ALA A 72 52.81 -3.22 -11.91
C ALA A 72 52.15 -4.59 -12.18
N ALA A 73 50.83 -4.70 -12.03
CA ALA A 73 50.09 -5.94 -12.29
C ALA A 73 50.27 -6.45 -13.73
N ALA A 74 50.17 -5.55 -14.73
CA ALA A 74 50.35 -5.91 -16.13
C ALA A 74 51.75 -6.47 -16.43
N LEU A 75 52.80 -5.92 -15.81
CA LEU A 75 54.16 -6.45 -15.93
C LEU A 75 54.28 -7.83 -15.28
N LEU A 76 53.75 -8.01 -14.06
CA LEU A 76 53.80 -9.29 -13.33
C LEU A 76 53.06 -10.40 -14.08
N MET A 77 51.89 -10.10 -14.66
CA MET A 77 51.14 -11.03 -15.52
C MET A 77 51.93 -11.42 -16.78
N ARG A 78 52.60 -10.45 -17.43
CA ARG A 78 53.39 -10.70 -18.66
C ARG A 78 54.57 -11.64 -18.40
N ILE A 79 55.24 -11.51 -17.25
CA ILE A 79 56.36 -12.38 -16.86
C ILE A 79 55.93 -13.62 -16.07
N ARG A 80 54.62 -13.81 -15.85
CA ARG A 80 54.04 -14.94 -15.09
C ARG A 80 54.60 -15.07 -13.66
N ASP A 81 54.88 -13.94 -13.01
CA ASP A 81 55.33 -13.91 -11.62
C ASP A 81 54.13 -13.89 -10.67
N TRP A 82 53.56 -15.08 -10.47
CA TRP A 82 52.36 -15.27 -9.68
C TRP A 82 52.52 -14.92 -8.20
N PRO A 83 53.63 -15.25 -7.51
CA PRO A 83 53.81 -14.88 -6.10
C PRO A 83 53.82 -13.35 -5.89
N SER A 84 54.46 -12.60 -6.79
CA SER A 84 54.49 -11.13 -6.68
C SER A 84 53.14 -10.51 -7.03
N LEU A 85 52.40 -11.09 -7.98
CA LEU A 85 51.05 -10.66 -8.33
C LEU A 85 50.06 -10.91 -7.18
N ASP A 86 50.17 -12.07 -6.54
CA ASP A 86 49.40 -12.45 -5.35
C ASP A 86 49.58 -11.45 -4.19
N ALA A 87 50.83 -11.13 -3.87
CA ALA A 87 51.16 -10.13 -2.85
C ALA A 87 50.65 -8.73 -3.22
N LEU A 88 50.72 -8.35 -4.50
CA LEU A 88 50.17 -7.07 -4.98
C LEU A 88 48.66 -7.02 -4.80
N ILE A 89 47.94 -8.06 -5.23
CA ILE A 89 46.48 -8.19 -5.06
C ILE A 89 46.12 -8.10 -3.58
N ALA A 90 46.81 -8.84 -2.71
CA ALA A 90 46.54 -8.83 -1.27
C ALA A 90 46.64 -7.43 -0.65
N ARG A 91 47.55 -6.59 -1.16
CA ARG A 91 47.77 -5.23 -0.65
C ARG A 91 46.74 -4.21 -1.14
N CYS A 92 46.18 -4.38 -2.34
CA CYS A 92 45.34 -3.35 -2.98
C CYS A 92 43.88 -3.75 -3.21
N ALA A 93 43.49 -5.01 -2.99
CA ALA A 93 42.14 -5.51 -3.26
C ALA A 93 41.03 -4.68 -2.58
N ASP A 94 41.15 -4.41 -1.28
CA ASP A 94 40.11 -3.67 -0.53
C ASP A 94 39.97 -2.21 -0.98
N ALA A 95 41.07 -1.59 -1.42
CA ALA A 95 41.03 -0.25 -1.99
C ALA A 95 40.35 -0.25 -3.36
N LEU A 96 40.66 -1.22 -4.23
CA LEU A 96 40.03 -1.38 -5.53
C LEU A 96 38.53 -1.65 -5.42
N LEU A 97 38.12 -2.51 -4.49
CA LEU A 97 36.71 -2.80 -4.24
C LEU A 97 35.95 -1.55 -3.77
N ARG A 98 36.51 -0.78 -2.82
CA ARG A 98 35.92 0.48 -2.36
C ARG A 98 35.82 1.54 -3.46
N GLN A 99 36.76 1.55 -4.40
CA GLN A 99 36.75 2.45 -5.56
C GLN A 99 35.83 1.97 -6.71
N GLY A 100 35.12 0.84 -6.54
CA GLY A 100 34.24 0.29 -7.58
C GLY A 100 34.99 -0.40 -8.74
N ARG A 101 36.29 -0.70 -8.56
CA ARG A 101 37.18 -1.25 -9.59
C ARG A 101 37.22 -2.79 -9.55
N ALA A 102 36.08 -3.42 -9.26
CA ALA A 102 35.94 -4.85 -9.08
C ALA A 102 36.33 -5.66 -10.34
N GLN A 103 36.01 -5.17 -11.54
CA GLN A 103 36.33 -5.86 -12.80
C GLN A 103 37.85 -5.97 -13.04
N LEU A 104 38.61 -4.93 -12.67
CA LEU A 104 40.06 -4.94 -12.77
C LEU A 104 40.68 -5.96 -11.81
N LEU A 105 40.20 -5.98 -10.57
CA LEU A 105 40.61 -6.96 -9.57
C LEU A 105 40.27 -8.39 -10.01
N GLU A 106 39.08 -8.61 -10.57
CA GLU A 106 38.70 -9.92 -11.14
C GLU A 106 39.67 -10.36 -12.24
N GLN A 107 40.04 -9.47 -13.15
CA GLN A 107 41.00 -9.78 -14.22
C GLN A 107 42.34 -10.24 -13.66
N TRP A 108 42.82 -9.61 -12.58
CA TRP A 108 44.09 -9.99 -11.95
C TRP A 108 43.99 -11.34 -11.24
N ILE A 109 42.91 -11.58 -10.50
CA ILE A 109 42.70 -12.87 -9.81
C ILE A 109 42.55 -14.00 -10.83
N ARG A 110 41.81 -13.80 -11.93
CA ARG A 110 41.64 -14.83 -12.98
C ARG A 110 42.91 -15.07 -13.80
N ALA A 111 43.90 -14.19 -13.74
CA ALA A 111 45.20 -14.41 -14.38
C ALA A 111 46.09 -15.37 -13.59
N LEU A 112 45.87 -15.52 -12.27
CA LEU A 112 46.57 -16.50 -11.44
C LEU A 112 46.17 -17.95 -11.83
N PRO A 113 47.06 -18.94 -11.64
CA PRO A 113 46.72 -20.35 -11.86
C PRO A 113 45.50 -20.79 -11.03
N GLU A 114 44.52 -21.43 -11.68
CA GLU A 114 43.28 -21.87 -11.01
C GLU A 114 43.50 -22.74 -9.74
N PRO A 115 44.46 -23.69 -9.70
CA PRO A 115 44.73 -24.45 -8.48
C PRO A 115 45.20 -23.58 -7.31
N GLN A 116 45.92 -22.48 -7.59
CA GLN A 116 46.38 -21.54 -6.57
C GLN A 116 45.19 -20.74 -6.02
N VAL A 117 44.34 -20.21 -6.90
CA VAL A 117 43.14 -19.46 -6.49
C VAL A 117 42.19 -20.33 -5.67
N ARG A 118 41.97 -21.59 -6.05
CA ARG A 118 41.10 -22.52 -5.32
C ARG A 118 41.66 -22.96 -3.97
N ALA A 119 42.97 -22.89 -3.78
CA ALA A 119 43.61 -23.27 -2.51
C ALA A 119 43.66 -22.11 -1.50
N ASP A 120 43.61 -20.86 -1.96
CA ASP A 120 43.63 -19.68 -1.08
C ASP A 120 42.21 -19.16 -0.78
N PRO A 121 41.72 -19.29 0.47
CA PRO A 121 40.40 -18.81 0.83
C PRO A 121 40.23 -17.28 0.74
N HIS A 122 41.30 -16.49 0.90
CA HIS A 122 41.21 -15.03 0.72
C HIS A 122 41.03 -14.65 -0.74
N MET A 123 41.66 -15.37 -1.68
CA MET A 123 41.46 -15.13 -3.10
C MET A 123 40.06 -15.56 -3.57
N LEU A 124 39.55 -16.70 -3.08
CA LEU A 124 38.17 -17.10 -3.30
C LEU A 124 37.17 -16.05 -2.81
N HIS A 125 37.38 -15.52 -1.59
CA HIS A 125 36.54 -14.47 -1.03
C HIS A 125 36.57 -13.19 -1.87
N ARG A 126 37.76 -12.69 -2.22
CA ARG A 126 37.92 -11.48 -3.05
C ARG A 126 37.29 -11.65 -4.43
N LEU A 127 37.45 -12.81 -5.06
CA LEU A 127 36.80 -13.11 -6.33
C LEU A 127 35.28 -13.13 -6.18
N GLY A 128 34.77 -13.71 -5.10
CA GLY A 128 33.35 -13.66 -4.75
C GLY A 128 32.84 -12.22 -4.63
N ALA A 129 33.56 -11.36 -3.91
CA ALA A 129 33.22 -9.94 -3.78
C ALA A 129 33.23 -9.19 -5.11
N CYS A 130 34.14 -9.53 -6.05
CA CYS A 130 34.15 -8.94 -7.39
C CYS A 130 32.94 -9.36 -8.22
N ARG A 131 32.54 -10.63 -8.12
CA ARG A 131 31.43 -11.20 -8.90
C ARG A 131 30.06 -10.84 -8.36
N PHE A 132 29.94 -10.58 -7.05
CA PHE A 132 28.66 -10.38 -6.37
C PHE A 132 27.68 -9.41 -7.07
N PRO A 133 28.09 -8.20 -7.51
CA PRO A 133 27.15 -7.26 -8.14
C PRO A 133 26.57 -7.72 -9.49
N TYR A 134 27.22 -8.68 -10.16
CA TYR A 134 26.91 -9.07 -11.54
C TYR A 134 26.49 -10.55 -11.67
N ALA A 135 27.00 -11.42 -10.81
CA ALA A 135 26.81 -12.86 -10.81
C ALA A 135 26.72 -13.39 -9.37
N PRO A 136 25.67 -13.03 -8.61
CA PRO A 136 25.59 -13.32 -7.19
C PRO A 136 25.52 -14.83 -6.88
N ARG A 137 24.97 -15.65 -7.80
CA ARG A 137 25.01 -17.11 -7.70
C ARG A 137 26.43 -17.69 -7.73
N GLU A 138 27.27 -17.21 -8.64
CA GLU A 138 28.68 -17.62 -8.72
C GLU A 138 29.45 -17.10 -7.49
N ALA A 139 29.17 -15.86 -7.07
CA ALA A 139 29.75 -15.30 -5.85
C ALA A 139 29.42 -16.15 -4.62
N ARG A 140 28.18 -16.62 -4.47
CA ARG A 140 27.78 -17.54 -3.40
C ARG A 140 28.60 -18.82 -3.39
N GLU A 141 28.83 -19.42 -4.56
CA GLU A 141 29.64 -20.65 -4.69
C GLU A 141 31.09 -20.39 -4.26
N LEU A 142 31.66 -19.25 -4.66
CA LEU A 142 33.00 -18.83 -4.26
C LEU A 142 33.10 -18.57 -2.75
N PHE A 143 32.15 -17.85 -2.15
CA PHE A 143 32.11 -17.63 -0.70
C PHE A 143 31.92 -18.93 0.08
N THR A 144 31.12 -19.86 -0.44
CA THR A 144 30.91 -21.18 0.17
C THR A 144 32.21 -21.99 0.19
N GLN A 145 32.98 -21.95 -0.91
CA GLN A 145 34.29 -22.58 -0.98
C GLN A 145 35.27 -21.93 -0.01
N ALA A 146 35.34 -20.59 0.01
CA ALA A 146 36.17 -19.84 0.95
C ALA A 146 35.85 -20.20 2.42
N TYR A 147 34.57 -20.25 2.78
CA TYR A 147 34.12 -20.65 4.12
C TYR A 147 34.65 -22.03 4.51
N ARG A 148 34.47 -23.03 3.64
CA ARG A 148 34.93 -24.41 3.91
C ARG A 148 36.45 -24.49 4.05
N CYS A 149 37.18 -23.72 3.26
CA CYS A 149 38.63 -23.63 3.36
C CYS A 149 39.07 -23.00 4.68
N PHE A 150 38.45 -21.89 5.12
CA PHE A 150 38.73 -21.29 6.43
C PHE A 150 38.36 -22.21 7.60
N GLU A 151 37.21 -22.90 7.53
CA GLU A 151 36.76 -23.84 8.56
C GLU A 151 37.71 -25.04 8.72
N ALA A 152 38.34 -25.49 7.64
CA ALA A 152 39.29 -26.59 7.66
C ALA A 152 40.71 -26.21 8.15
N GLN A 153 41.02 -24.92 8.32
CA GLN A 153 42.33 -24.47 8.78
C GLN A 153 42.54 -24.76 10.27
N SER A 154 43.80 -24.97 10.67
CA SER A 154 44.20 -25.14 12.07
C SER A 154 45.46 -24.30 12.35
N PRO A 155 45.35 -23.21 13.15
CA PRO A 155 44.14 -22.67 13.76
C PRO A 155 43.18 -22.03 12.73
N VAL A 156 41.89 -21.97 13.06
CA VAL A 156 40.86 -21.35 12.21
C VAL A 156 41.05 -19.84 12.16
N ASP A 157 41.15 -19.26 10.97
CA ASP A 157 41.01 -17.81 10.78
C ASP A 157 39.54 -17.40 10.91
N VAL A 158 39.15 -17.02 12.14
CA VAL A 158 37.77 -16.60 12.45
C VAL A 158 37.37 -15.35 11.66
N ALA A 159 38.30 -14.43 11.38
CA ALA A 159 37.98 -13.20 10.65
C ALA A 159 37.64 -13.51 9.18
N GLY A 160 38.49 -14.32 8.52
CA GLY A 160 38.24 -14.82 7.17
C GLY A 160 36.97 -15.67 7.08
N LEU A 161 36.74 -16.55 8.05
CA LEU A 161 35.54 -17.39 8.14
C LEU A 161 34.27 -16.55 8.23
N LEU A 162 34.21 -15.58 9.14
CA LEU A 162 33.05 -14.69 9.28
C LEU A 162 32.85 -13.81 8.04
N ALA A 163 33.92 -13.35 7.40
CA ALA A 163 33.84 -12.58 6.15
C ALA A 163 33.27 -13.42 4.99
N ALA A 164 33.67 -14.69 4.87
CA ALA A 164 33.11 -15.64 3.92
C ALA A 164 31.65 -15.94 4.23
N LEU A 165 31.31 -16.18 5.49
CA LEU A 165 29.94 -16.40 5.94
C LEU A 165 29.03 -15.21 5.64
N ASN A 166 29.48 -13.97 5.93
CA ASN A 166 28.78 -12.76 5.54
C ASN A 166 28.57 -12.70 4.03
N GLY A 167 29.60 -13.00 3.23
CA GLY A 167 29.51 -13.02 1.78
C GLY A 167 28.47 -14.02 1.27
N VAL A 168 28.39 -15.22 1.87
CA VAL A 168 27.34 -16.20 1.53
C VAL A 168 25.94 -15.66 1.85
N LEU A 169 25.73 -15.13 3.06
CA LEU A 169 24.43 -14.57 3.46
C LEU A 169 24.03 -13.41 2.55
N GLU A 170 24.94 -12.47 2.31
CA GLU A 170 24.73 -11.31 1.44
C GLU A 170 24.40 -11.73 0.01
N ALA A 171 25.14 -12.70 -0.53
CA ALA A 171 24.88 -13.30 -1.83
C ALA A 171 23.49 -13.93 -1.89
N VAL A 172 23.06 -14.70 -0.90
CA VAL A 172 21.72 -15.34 -0.91
C VAL A 172 20.58 -14.34 -0.72
N LEU A 173 20.79 -13.26 0.04
CA LEU A 173 19.76 -12.24 0.29
C LEU A 173 19.57 -11.26 -0.88
N HIS A 174 20.59 -11.10 -1.72
CA HIS A 174 20.58 -10.17 -2.86
C HIS A 174 20.59 -10.86 -4.23
N ASP A 175 21.14 -12.07 -4.34
CA ASP A 175 20.64 -13.01 -5.33
C ASP A 175 19.20 -13.23 -4.96
N SER A 176 18.27 -13.03 -5.88
CA SER A 176 16.89 -13.44 -5.67
C SER A 176 16.85 -14.97 -5.75
N ALA A 177 17.49 -15.63 -4.77
CA ALA A 177 17.84 -17.02 -4.80
C ALA A 177 16.59 -17.82 -5.16
N ASP A 178 16.76 -18.78 -6.07
CA ASP A 178 15.66 -19.66 -6.48
C ASP A 178 15.06 -20.41 -5.28
N ASP A 179 15.82 -20.55 -4.18
CA ASP A 179 15.40 -21.19 -2.94
C ASP A 179 16.11 -20.56 -1.73
N TYR A 180 15.35 -19.95 -0.81
CA TYR A 180 15.85 -19.37 0.44
C TYR A 180 16.05 -20.42 1.54
N ALA A 181 15.62 -21.67 1.36
CA ALA A 181 15.93 -22.75 2.30
C ALA A 181 17.44 -23.00 2.40
N VAL A 182 18.22 -22.59 1.40
CA VAL A 182 19.70 -22.64 1.45
C VAL A 182 20.30 -21.79 2.56
N LEU A 183 19.56 -20.84 3.14
CA LEU A 183 20.00 -20.05 4.31
C LEU A 183 20.05 -20.87 5.60
N ASP A 184 19.27 -21.94 5.71
CA ASP A 184 19.13 -22.73 6.93
C ASP A 184 20.48 -23.18 7.55
N PRO A 185 21.40 -23.83 6.80
CA PRO A 185 22.71 -24.21 7.34
C PRO A 185 23.59 -23.00 7.68
N TRP A 186 23.44 -21.87 6.98
CA TRP A 186 24.25 -20.67 7.21
C TRP A 186 23.77 -19.88 8.43
N ILE A 187 22.47 -19.88 8.72
CA ILE A 187 21.91 -19.34 9.96
C ILE A 187 22.46 -20.13 11.15
N GLU A 188 22.52 -21.45 11.04
CA GLU A 188 23.07 -22.34 12.08
C GLU A 188 24.58 -22.11 12.28
N ALA A 189 25.36 -22.07 11.19
CA ALA A 189 26.78 -21.76 11.24
C ALA A 189 27.05 -20.38 11.84
N ALA A 190 26.31 -19.36 11.42
CA ALA A 190 26.43 -18.00 11.95
C ALA A 190 26.13 -17.95 13.44
N THR A 191 25.06 -18.60 13.88
CA THR A 191 24.70 -18.68 15.31
C THR A 191 25.76 -19.42 16.12
N HIS A 192 26.33 -20.52 15.58
CA HIS A 192 27.39 -21.27 16.23
C HIS A 192 28.64 -20.42 16.45
N TRP A 193 29.16 -19.80 15.39
CA TRP A 193 30.40 -19.03 15.49
C TRP A 193 30.21 -17.78 16.35
N THR A 194 29.15 -17.00 16.10
CA THR A 194 28.90 -15.73 16.81
C THR A 194 28.64 -15.87 18.30
N ARG A 195 28.02 -16.97 18.77
CA ARG A 195 27.83 -17.22 20.21
C ARG A 195 29.13 -17.53 20.94
N ASN A 196 30.12 -18.07 20.23
CA ASN A 196 31.41 -18.46 20.81
C ASN A 196 32.48 -17.36 20.68
N LEU A 197 32.17 -16.23 20.03
CA LEU A 197 33.08 -15.11 19.88
C LEU A 197 33.23 -14.32 21.18
N THR A 198 34.47 -14.16 21.64
CA THR A 198 34.81 -13.33 22.80
C THR A 198 34.97 -11.86 22.42
N GLU A 199 35.57 -11.59 21.25
CA GLU A 199 35.78 -10.25 20.68
C GLU A 199 35.59 -10.26 19.16
N TRP A 200 35.04 -9.18 18.59
CA TRP A 200 34.82 -9.09 17.14
C TRP A 200 36.10 -8.70 16.40
N PRO A 201 36.43 -9.36 15.26
CA PRO A 201 37.65 -9.07 14.51
C PRO A 201 37.69 -7.65 13.92
N ALA A 202 36.54 -7.15 13.47
CA ALA A 202 36.41 -5.81 12.90
C ALA A 202 34.99 -5.25 13.11
N PRO A 203 34.84 -3.96 13.49
CA PRO A 203 33.52 -3.35 13.70
C PRO A 203 32.61 -3.39 12.46
N ASP A 204 33.16 -3.16 11.27
CA ASP A 204 32.38 -3.17 10.02
C ASP A 204 31.90 -4.57 9.65
N LEU A 205 32.69 -5.60 9.96
CA LEU A 205 32.32 -6.99 9.75
C LEU A 205 31.21 -7.40 10.73
N GLU A 206 31.34 -7.04 12.02
CA GLU A 206 30.28 -7.23 13.02
C GLU A 206 28.96 -6.62 12.54
N ALA A 207 29.02 -5.37 12.06
CA ALA A 207 27.84 -4.65 11.60
C ALA A 207 27.13 -5.37 10.45
N ARG A 208 27.87 -5.71 9.39
CA ARG A 208 27.31 -6.35 8.18
C ARG A 208 26.77 -7.75 8.47
N ILE A 209 27.54 -8.58 9.16
CA ILE A 209 27.13 -9.97 9.42
C ILE A 209 25.94 -10.02 10.37
N THR A 210 25.92 -9.20 11.43
CA THR A 210 24.79 -9.10 12.36
C THR A 210 23.50 -8.71 11.63
N CYS A 211 23.59 -7.74 10.72
CA CYS A 211 22.46 -7.32 9.88
C CYS A 211 21.96 -8.43 8.96
N ASN A 212 22.89 -9.13 8.28
CA ASN A 212 22.54 -10.20 7.35
C ASN A 212 21.96 -11.43 8.07
N ILE A 213 22.47 -11.78 9.26
CA ILE A 213 21.87 -12.81 10.13
C ILE A 213 20.46 -12.39 10.52
N PHE A 214 20.28 -11.16 11.01
CA PHE A 214 18.96 -10.64 11.39
C PHE A 214 17.95 -10.81 10.26
N VAL A 215 18.28 -10.39 9.03
CA VAL A 215 17.39 -10.50 7.87
C VAL A 215 17.13 -11.94 7.48
N ALA A 216 18.18 -12.77 7.39
CA ALA A 216 18.06 -14.16 7.03
C ALA A 216 17.11 -14.89 7.99
N VAL A 217 17.30 -14.69 9.30
CA VAL A 217 16.42 -15.24 10.34
C VAL A 217 14.99 -14.67 10.20
N ALA A 218 14.84 -13.35 10.09
CA ALA A 218 13.52 -12.72 10.00
C ALA A 218 12.68 -13.21 8.80
N LEU A 219 13.33 -13.46 7.66
CA LEU A 219 12.68 -13.90 6.43
C LEU A 219 12.41 -15.41 6.41
N ARG A 220 13.35 -16.22 6.94
CA ARG A 220 13.34 -17.69 6.80
C ARG A 220 12.87 -18.45 8.05
N ARG A 221 13.30 -18.02 9.25
CA ARG A 221 13.03 -18.64 10.56
C ARG A 221 12.51 -17.60 11.57
N PRO A 222 11.31 -17.03 11.38
CA PRO A 222 10.77 -15.98 12.24
C PRO A 222 10.47 -16.44 13.68
N ASP A 223 10.40 -17.75 13.90
CA ASP A 223 10.27 -18.44 15.18
C ASP A 223 11.59 -18.62 15.94
N HIS A 224 12.72 -18.22 15.33
CA HIS A 224 14.04 -18.37 15.96
C HIS A 224 14.16 -17.51 17.23
N PRO A 225 14.64 -18.07 18.36
CA PRO A 225 14.66 -17.39 19.66
C PRO A 225 15.47 -16.09 19.65
N ASP A 226 16.60 -16.07 18.92
CA ASP A 226 17.53 -14.94 18.91
C ASP A 226 17.10 -13.80 17.96
N LEU A 227 15.96 -13.88 17.26
CA LEU A 227 15.56 -12.88 16.26
C LEU A 227 15.52 -11.46 16.86
N HIS A 228 14.97 -11.33 18.07
CA HIS A 228 14.89 -10.05 18.77
C HIS A 228 16.26 -9.50 19.15
N ASP A 229 17.18 -10.36 19.56
CA ASP A 229 18.54 -9.98 19.95
C ASP A 229 19.34 -9.52 18.73
N TRP A 230 19.25 -10.25 17.61
CA TRP A 230 19.88 -9.85 16.35
C TRP A 230 19.37 -8.49 15.86
N ARG A 231 18.06 -8.25 15.96
CA ARG A 231 17.47 -6.95 15.62
C ARG A 231 17.99 -5.84 16.53
N ALA A 232 17.99 -6.05 17.85
CA ALA A 232 18.44 -5.06 18.83
C ALA A 232 19.93 -4.73 18.65
N ARG A 233 20.77 -5.75 18.39
CA ARG A 233 22.19 -5.59 18.11
C ARG A 233 22.41 -4.78 16.82
N THR A 234 21.72 -5.12 15.74
CA THR A 234 21.77 -4.37 14.46
C THR A 234 21.43 -2.90 14.68
N GLN A 235 20.37 -2.61 15.46
CA GLN A 235 19.95 -1.25 15.78
C GLN A 235 20.98 -0.49 16.64
N ALA A 236 21.61 -1.16 17.61
CA ALA A 236 22.64 -0.57 18.45
C ALA A 236 23.88 -0.20 17.64
N ILE A 237 24.37 -1.12 16.80
CA ILE A 237 25.54 -0.90 15.94
C ILE A 237 25.28 0.22 14.94
N SER A 238 24.09 0.27 14.32
CA SER A 238 23.78 1.30 13.33
C SER A 238 23.91 2.72 13.89
N ARG A 239 23.56 2.94 15.17
CA ARG A 239 23.65 4.26 15.82
C ARG A 239 25.08 4.72 16.05
N THR A 240 26.02 3.80 16.21
CA THR A 240 27.43 4.11 16.49
C THR A 240 28.33 3.98 15.25
N GLN A 241 27.79 3.51 14.13
CA GLN A 241 28.55 3.29 12.91
C GLN A 241 28.99 4.60 12.24
N ARG A 242 30.28 4.68 11.90
CA ARG A 242 30.94 5.86 11.34
C ARG A 242 30.93 5.89 9.81
N ASP A 243 31.03 4.73 9.16
CA ASP A 243 30.95 4.66 7.69
C ASP A 243 29.49 4.87 7.23
N PRO A 244 29.19 5.95 6.49
CA PRO A 244 27.84 6.23 6.02
C PRO A 244 27.28 5.13 5.11
N ASN A 245 28.12 4.44 4.32
CA ASN A 245 27.66 3.39 3.41
C ASN A 245 27.22 2.13 4.19
N VAL A 246 27.97 1.76 5.24
CA VAL A 246 27.60 0.63 6.12
C VAL A 246 26.35 0.98 6.91
N ARG A 247 26.28 2.20 7.45
CA ARG A 247 25.09 2.69 8.17
C ARG A 247 23.85 2.70 7.28
N ILE A 248 23.96 3.15 6.03
CA ILE A 248 22.87 3.10 5.06
C ILE A 248 22.37 1.67 4.87
N THR A 249 23.26 0.68 4.72
CA THR A 249 22.84 -0.72 4.56
C THR A 249 22.05 -1.23 5.77
N LEU A 250 22.52 -0.93 6.98
CA LEU A 250 21.85 -1.29 8.24
C LEU A 250 20.47 -0.63 8.37
N ASP A 251 20.42 0.69 8.22
CA ASP A 251 19.22 1.50 8.43
C ASP A 251 18.18 1.25 7.33
N SER A 252 18.58 1.06 6.07
CA SER A 252 17.69 0.68 4.96
C SER A 252 17.02 -0.68 5.22
N THR A 253 17.82 -1.65 5.67
CA THR A 253 17.32 -2.98 6.01
C THR A 253 16.34 -2.94 7.18
N LEU A 254 16.68 -2.21 8.25
CA LEU A 254 15.82 -2.01 9.40
C LEU A 254 14.52 -1.30 9.02
N ALA A 255 14.57 -0.29 8.15
CA ALA A 255 13.38 0.42 7.66
C ALA A 255 12.46 -0.50 6.88
N MET A 256 13.01 -1.31 5.98
CA MET A 256 12.24 -2.32 5.24
C MET A 256 11.58 -3.34 6.18
N MET A 257 12.31 -3.87 7.16
CA MET A 257 11.78 -4.82 8.14
C MET A 257 10.75 -4.19 9.08
N LEU A 258 10.88 -2.90 9.40
CA LEU A 258 9.84 -2.15 10.12
C LEU A 258 8.55 -2.07 9.30
N GLY A 259 8.64 -1.82 7.99
CA GLY A 259 7.52 -1.84 7.07
C GLY A 259 6.80 -3.20 7.05
N TRP A 260 7.53 -4.30 6.89
CA TRP A 260 6.97 -5.66 6.88
C TRP A 260 6.35 -6.10 8.22
N ASN A 261 6.68 -5.39 9.31
CA ASN A 261 6.10 -5.59 10.64
C ASN A 261 4.98 -4.58 10.96
N GLY A 262 4.57 -3.75 9.99
CA GLY A 262 3.53 -2.73 10.17
C GLY A 262 3.93 -1.58 11.10
N GLN A 263 5.23 -1.35 11.33
CA GLN A 263 5.76 -0.31 12.22
C GLN A 263 6.15 0.94 11.42
N PHE A 264 5.14 1.63 10.87
CA PHE A 264 5.38 2.71 9.91
C PHE A 264 5.95 4.00 10.54
N ALA A 265 5.48 4.42 11.72
CA ALA A 265 6.00 5.65 12.32
C ALA A 265 7.51 5.58 12.69
N PRO A 266 8.04 4.49 13.29
CA PRO A 266 9.48 4.32 13.45
C PRO A 266 10.22 4.19 12.11
N GLY A 267 9.64 3.50 11.12
CA GLY A 267 10.25 3.36 9.79
C GLY A 267 10.42 4.69 9.07
N GLU A 268 9.41 5.56 9.10
CA GLU A 268 9.48 6.89 8.47
C GLU A 268 10.60 7.76 9.08
N ARG A 269 10.81 7.70 10.40
CA ARG A 269 11.93 8.41 11.06
C ARG A 269 13.29 7.89 10.59
N LEU A 270 13.40 6.59 10.35
CA LEU A 270 14.63 5.98 9.86
C LEU A 270 14.89 6.36 8.40
N LEU A 271 13.85 6.35 7.55
CA LEU A 271 13.95 6.83 6.16
C LEU A 271 14.32 8.32 6.10
N GLN A 272 13.83 9.15 7.02
CA GLN A 272 14.26 10.55 7.11
C GLN A 272 15.76 10.67 7.41
N THR A 273 16.27 9.87 8.35
CA THR A 273 17.70 9.81 8.67
C THR A 273 18.53 9.37 7.46
N LEU A 274 18.05 8.38 6.70
CA LEU A 274 18.71 7.91 5.47
C LEU A 274 18.80 9.02 4.41
N ARG A 275 17.75 9.83 4.24
CA ARG A 275 17.77 10.98 3.30
C ARG A 275 18.83 12.01 3.66
N GLU A 276 19.06 12.24 4.96
CA GLU A 276 20.12 13.13 5.44
C GLU A 276 21.50 12.56 5.12
N LEU A 277 21.69 11.25 5.28
CA LEU A 277 22.95 10.58 4.92
C LEU A 277 23.25 10.64 3.42
N LEU A 278 22.23 10.57 2.55
CA LEU A 278 22.42 10.68 1.09
C LEU A 278 23.06 12.00 0.63
N ALA A 279 23.04 13.06 1.47
CA ALA A 279 23.67 14.33 1.15
C ALA A 279 25.20 14.31 1.34
N LEU A 280 25.76 13.26 1.96
CA LEU A 280 27.19 13.14 2.21
C LEU A 280 27.95 12.74 0.94
N PRO A 281 29.10 13.37 0.64
CA PRO A 281 29.87 13.11 -0.59
C PRO A 281 30.47 11.69 -0.65
N GLU A 282 30.63 11.02 0.49
CA GLU A 282 31.19 9.67 0.60
C GLU A 282 30.19 8.55 0.24
N VAL A 283 28.92 8.90 -0.01
CA VAL A 283 27.87 7.90 -0.31
C VAL A 283 28.01 7.40 -1.74
N SER A 284 28.15 6.08 -1.86
CA SER A 284 28.24 5.40 -3.15
C SER A 284 26.89 5.37 -3.90
N PRO A 285 26.90 5.29 -5.24
CA PRO A 285 25.68 5.06 -6.02
C PRO A 285 24.92 3.79 -5.60
N GLY A 286 25.64 2.75 -5.16
CA GLY A 286 25.03 1.52 -4.64
C GLY A 286 24.25 1.74 -3.34
N SER A 287 24.81 2.52 -2.40
CA SER A 287 24.11 2.92 -1.17
C SER A 287 22.91 3.82 -1.46
N ALA A 288 23.02 4.72 -2.44
CA ALA A 288 21.88 5.53 -2.89
C ALA A 288 20.74 4.67 -3.49
N ALA A 289 21.09 3.67 -4.31
CA ALA A 289 20.12 2.70 -4.83
C ALA A 289 19.48 1.85 -3.71
N ASN A 290 20.24 1.50 -2.66
CA ASN A 290 19.73 0.78 -1.50
C ASN A 290 18.68 1.61 -0.73
N VAL A 291 18.93 2.92 -0.52
CA VAL A 291 17.92 3.80 0.10
C VAL A 291 16.64 3.86 -0.74
N ALA A 292 16.77 4.01 -2.06
CA ALA A 292 15.61 3.99 -2.96
C ALA A 292 14.84 2.67 -2.88
N GLN A 293 15.53 1.54 -2.72
CA GLN A 293 14.93 0.22 -2.56
C GLN A 293 14.14 0.12 -1.26
N ALA A 294 14.73 0.58 -0.15
CA ALA A 294 14.07 0.59 1.15
C ALA A 294 12.84 1.50 1.16
N GLU A 295 12.96 2.71 0.60
CA GLU A 295 11.85 3.66 0.48
C GLU A 295 10.71 3.09 -0.39
N SER A 296 11.02 2.56 -1.57
CA SER A 296 10.00 2.01 -2.47
C SER A 296 9.25 0.84 -1.83
N SER A 297 9.96 -0.05 -1.14
CA SER A 297 9.37 -1.21 -0.43
C SER A 297 8.53 -0.75 0.76
N PHE A 298 9.05 0.18 1.55
CA PHE A 298 8.37 0.71 2.72
C PHE A 298 7.07 1.45 2.36
N TYR A 299 7.12 2.34 1.36
CA TYR A 299 5.94 3.08 0.92
C TYR A 299 4.93 2.21 0.17
N MET A 300 5.37 1.15 -0.51
CA MET A 300 4.49 0.12 -1.04
C MET A 300 3.69 -0.57 0.09
N LEU A 301 4.34 -0.91 1.21
CA LEU A 301 3.69 -1.52 2.37
C LEU A 301 2.81 -0.55 3.16
N CYS A 302 3.12 0.75 3.15
CA CYS A 302 2.28 1.79 3.73
C CYS A 302 1.08 2.16 2.84
N GLY A 303 1.10 1.77 1.56
CA GLY A 303 0.16 2.23 0.54
C GLY A 303 0.28 3.74 0.26
N ASP A 304 1.47 4.32 0.33
CA ASP A 304 1.73 5.70 -0.16
C ASP A 304 2.22 5.61 -1.62
N ARG A 305 1.25 5.65 -2.55
CA ARG A 305 1.52 5.48 -3.98
C ARG A 305 2.54 6.49 -4.50
N ILE A 306 2.40 7.77 -4.14
CA ILE A 306 3.21 8.85 -4.70
C ILE A 306 4.69 8.63 -4.35
N ARG A 307 4.99 8.47 -3.06
CA ARG A 307 6.38 8.28 -2.62
C ARG A 307 6.95 6.93 -3.05
N CYS A 308 6.12 5.89 -3.14
CA CYS A 308 6.53 4.59 -3.66
C CYS A 308 7.01 4.70 -5.12
N LEU A 309 6.21 5.31 -5.99
CA LEU A 309 6.55 5.48 -7.40
C LEU A 309 7.77 6.40 -7.59
N GLU A 310 7.88 7.47 -6.81
CA GLU A 310 9.05 8.36 -6.83
C GLU A 310 10.33 7.67 -6.39
N ALA A 311 10.28 6.85 -5.34
CA ALA A 311 11.43 6.07 -4.88
C ALA A 311 11.84 5.02 -5.91
N ALA A 312 10.87 4.28 -6.48
CA ALA A 312 11.15 3.29 -7.53
C ALA A 312 11.78 3.93 -8.77
N ARG A 313 11.25 5.08 -9.23
CA ARG A 313 11.82 5.82 -10.37
C ARG A 313 13.25 6.28 -10.10
N ARG A 314 13.52 6.88 -8.94
CA ARG A 314 14.88 7.28 -8.54
C ARG A 314 15.84 6.09 -8.54
N GLY A 315 15.41 4.95 -8.03
CA GLY A 315 16.20 3.71 -8.06
C GLY A 315 16.56 3.26 -9.47
N LEU A 316 15.60 3.28 -10.40
CA LEU A 316 15.82 2.94 -11.81
C LEU A 316 16.76 3.94 -12.50
N GLU A 317 16.62 5.25 -12.25
CA GLU A 317 17.52 6.27 -12.79
C GLU A 317 18.97 6.10 -12.28
N ILE A 318 19.15 5.74 -11.00
CA ILE A 318 20.47 5.43 -10.44
C ILE A 318 21.07 4.20 -11.14
N ALA A 319 20.27 3.15 -11.36
CA ALA A 319 20.70 1.93 -12.03
C ALA A 319 21.14 2.18 -13.48
N GLU A 320 20.45 3.07 -14.20
CA GLU A 320 20.80 3.47 -15.57
C GLU A 320 22.13 4.22 -15.63
N ARG A 321 22.38 5.15 -14.69
CA ARG A 321 23.59 5.98 -14.66
C ARG A 321 24.83 5.23 -14.14
N SER A 322 24.66 4.39 -13.13
CA SER A 322 25.76 3.73 -12.42
C SER A 322 26.03 2.29 -12.89
N GLY A 323 25.08 1.67 -13.60
CA GLY A 323 25.14 0.26 -13.98
C GLY A 323 24.79 -0.72 -12.85
N VAL A 324 24.47 -0.26 -11.64
CA VAL A 324 24.05 -1.11 -10.50
C VAL A 324 22.59 -1.52 -10.69
N ARG A 325 22.34 -2.75 -11.19
CA ARG A 325 21.01 -3.22 -11.61
C ARG A 325 20.34 -4.21 -10.65
N LEU A 326 20.89 -4.39 -9.46
CA LEU A 326 20.52 -5.43 -8.49
C LEU A 326 19.01 -5.46 -8.15
N TRP A 327 18.37 -4.30 -8.03
CA TRP A 327 16.98 -4.17 -7.58
C TRP A 327 15.99 -3.73 -8.66
N ASN A 328 16.36 -3.76 -9.94
CA ASN A 328 15.51 -3.27 -11.02
C ASN A 328 14.11 -3.91 -11.04
N ASP A 329 14.04 -5.22 -10.83
CA ASP A 329 12.79 -5.97 -10.84
C ASP A 329 11.97 -5.67 -9.58
N THR A 330 12.62 -5.53 -8.43
CA THR A 330 11.97 -5.11 -7.17
C THR A 330 11.40 -3.70 -7.26
N PHE A 331 12.12 -2.75 -7.88
CA PHE A 331 11.60 -1.39 -8.09
C PHE A 331 10.30 -1.41 -8.90
N LEU A 332 10.27 -2.16 -10.01
CA LEU A 332 9.07 -2.29 -10.84
C LEU A 332 7.94 -3.01 -10.12
N ALA A 333 8.23 -4.06 -9.35
CA ALA A 333 7.23 -4.77 -8.55
C ALA A 333 6.64 -3.90 -7.43
N ASN A 334 7.47 -3.12 -6.74
CA ASN A 334 7.02 -2.18 -5.72
C ASN A 334 6.16 -1.07 -6.35
N ALA A 335 6.58 -0.52 -7.48
CA ALA A 335 5.81 0.47 -8.24
C ALA A 335 4.45 -0.08 -8.69
N LEU A 336 4.42 -1.32 -9.18
CA LEU A 336 3.19 -2.02 -9.55
C LEU A 336 2.24 -2.14 -8.36
N CYS A 337 2.69 -2.72 -7.24
CA CYS A 337 1.88 -2.86 -6.03
C CYS A 337 1.44 -1.50 -5.46
N GLY A 338 2.32 -0.49 -5.50
CA GLY A 338 2.01 0.88 -5.10
C GLY A 338 0.93 1.54 -5.97
N ALA A 339 0.95 1.33 -7.29
CA ALA A 339 -0.12 1.79 -8.18
C ALA A 339 -1.46 1.09 -7.88
N LEU A 340 -1.40 -0.22 -7.65
CA LEU A 340 -2.59 -1.03 -7.35
C LEU A 340 -3.25 -0.67 -6.01
N SER A 341 -2.52 -0.11 -5.04
CA SER A 341 -3.09 0.25 -3.73
C SER A 341 -4.24 1.26 -3.81
N ASP A 342 -4.18 2.17 -4.79
CA ASP A 342 -5.20 3.21 -5.03
C ASP A 342 -6.09 2.87 -6.25
N GLY A 343 -5.89 1.71 -6.88
CA GLY A 343 -6.60 1.32 -8.10
C GLY A 343 -6.16 2.07 -9.36
N ASP A 344 -4.92 2.59 -9.40
CA ASP A 344 -4.33 3.24 -10.57
C ASP A 344 -3.92 2.18 -11.62
N LEU A 345 -4.91 1.72 -12.37
CA LEU A 345 -4.74 0.65 -13.37
C LEU A 345 -3.84 1.06 -14.54
N GLU A 346 -3.74 2.36 -14.84
CA GLU A 346 -2.91 2.87 -15.94
C GLU A 346 -1.43 2.75 -15.60
N SER A 347 -1.02 3.29 -14.44
CA SER A 347 0.36 3.15 -13.96
C SER A 347 0.74 1.69 -13.73
N ALA A 348 -0.19 0.87 -13.21
CA ALA A 348 0.01 -0.55 -13.01
C ALA A 348 0.26 -1.30 -14.34
N ALA A 349 -0.52 -1.00 -15.39
CA ALA A 349 -0.33 -1.60 -16.72
C ALA A 349 1.04 -1.25 -17.31
N SER A 350 1.50 0.00 -17.15
CA SER A 350 2.83 0.42 -17.59
C SER A 350 3.95 -0.36 -16.88
N CYS A 351 3.83 -0.55 -15.55
CA CYS A 351 4.80 -1.32 -14.78
C CYS A 351 4.82 -2.80 -15.20
N LEU A 352 3.64 -3.40 -15.40
CA LEU A 352 3.52 -4.79 -15.88
C LEU A 352 4.16 -4.97 -17.25
N ALA A 353 3.90 -4.07 -18.21
CA ALA A 353 4.51 -4.14 -19.53
C ALA A 353 6.04 -4.08 -19.47
N GLN A 354 6.61 -3.25 -18.59
CA GLN A 354 8.05 -3.19 -18.38
C GLN A 354 8.61 -4.48 -17.77
N ILE A 355 7.91 -5.08 -16.81
CA ILE A 355 8.28 -6.37 -16.21
C ILE A 355 8.24 -7.49 -17.27
N GLU A 356 7.22 -7.51 -18.14
CA GLU A 356 7.02 -8.54 -19.16
C GLU A 356 7.94 -8.38 -20.39
N SER A 357 8.35 -7.16 -20.70
CA SER A 357 9.26 -6.88 -21.84
C SER A 357 10.66 -7.46 -21.65
N LYS A 358 11.04 -7.79 -20.42
CA LYS A 358 12.34 -8.37 -20.09
C LYS A 358 12.18 -9.89 -19.98
N PRO A 359 13.02 -10.69 -20.66
CA PRO A 359 13.04 -12.12 -20.41
C PRO A 359 13.44 -12.34 -18.95
N SER A 360 12.46 -12.66 -18.10
CA SER A 360 12.72 -13.08 -16.73
C SER A 360 13.67 -14.27 -16.81
N ALA A 361 14.79 -14.24 -16.10
CA ALA A 361 15.78 -15.31 -16.09
C ALA A 361 15.27 -16.64 -15.47
N GLY A 362 13.96 -16.87 -15.42
CA GLY A 362 13.33 -18.03 -14.81
C GLY A 362 13.41 -18.04 -13.27
N ARG A 363 13.88 -16.96 -12.64
CA ARG A 363 14.08 -16.89 -11.18
C ARG A 363 12.76 -16.97 -10.44
N ARG A 364 12.68 -17.84 -9.44
CA ARG A 364 11.41 -18.13 -8.75
C ARG A 364 10.83 -16.93 -8.00
N TYR A 365 11.72 -16.11 -7.41
CA TYR A 365 11.35 -14.87 -6.72
C TYR A 365 10.69 -13.85 -7.68
N ASP A 366 11.28 -13.65 -8.86
CA ASP A 366 10.74 -12.73 -9.88
C ASP A 366 9.39 -13.23 -10.41
N VAL A 367 9.27 -14.55 -10.61
CA VAL A 367 8.01 -15.19 -11.00
C VAL A 367 6.93 -14.89 -9.97
N PHE A 368 7.23 -15.05 -8.67
CA PHE A 368 6.29 -14.70 -7.61
C PHE A 368 5.85 -13.23 -7.69
N LEU A 369 6.78 -12.28 -7.66
CA LEU A 369 6.46 -10.84 -7.67
C LEU A 369 5.59 -10.45 -8.86
N ARG A 370 5.96 -10.92 -10.07
CA ARG A 370 5.22 -10.66 -11.30
C ARG A 370 3.81 -11.23 -11.24
N THR A 371 3.68 -12.52 -10.92
CA THR A 371 2.38 -13.21 -10.92
C THR A 371 1.47 -12.73 -9.80
N TYR A 372 2.02 -12.34 -8.65
CA TYR A 372 1.26 -11.75 -7.55
C TYR A 372 0.68 -10.39 -7.98
N GLY A 373 1.52 -9.47 -8.48
CA GLY A 373 1.07 -8.17 -8.99
C GLY A 373 0.11 -8.28 -10.17
N ALA A 374 0.38 -9.17 -11.13
CA ALA A 374 -0.50 -9.42 -12.28
C ALA A 374 -1.86 -10.00 -11.85
N GLY A 375 -1.88 -10.89 -10.87
CA GLY A 375 -3.11 -11.42 -10.29
C GLY A 375 -3.94 -10.32 -9.63
N TRP A 376 -3.30 -9.39 -8.89
CA TRP A 376 -3.99 -8.28 -8.25
C TRP A 376 -4.55 -7.31 -9.29
N TYR A 377 -3.77 -6.99 -10.33
CA TYR A 377 -4.22 -6.17 -11.45
C TYR A 377 -5.45 -6.79 -12.16
N ALA A 378 -5.40 -8.08 -12.48
CA ALA A 378 -6.52 -8.80 -13.09
C ALA A 378 -7.77 -8.76 -12.20
N MET A 379 -7.59 -8.93 -10.89
CA MET A 379 -8.67 -8.88 -9.91
C MET A 379 -9.35 -7.50 -9.87
N LEU A 380 -8.59 -6.41 -9.84
CA LEU A 380 -9.16 -5.05 -9.84
C LEU A 380 -9.87 -4.69 -11.14
N ARG A 381 -9.54 -5.39 -12.25
CA ARG A 381 -10.28 -5.29 -13.52
C ARG A 381 -11.53 -6.16 -13.59
N GLY A 382 -11.78 -7.00 -12.60
CA GLY A 382 -12.89 -7.96 -12.59
C GLY A 382 -12.63 -9.24 -13.38
N ASP A 383 -11.39 -9.52 -13.79
CA ASP A 383 -11.03 -10.79 -14.44
C ASP A 383 -10.60 -11.83 -13.41
N THR A 384 -11.60 -12.44 -12.77
CA THR A 384 -11.40 -13.46 -11.72
C THR A 384 -10.66 -14.69 -12.25
N PHE A 385 -10.85 -15.06 -13.52
CA PHE A 385 -10.22 -16.23 -14.11
C PHE A 385 -8.70 -16.03 -14.24
N LEU A 386 -8.28 -14.92 -14.85
CA LEU A 386 -6.87 -14.59 -14.96
C LEU A 386 -6.23 -14.36 -13.59
N ALA A 387 -6.93 -13.68 -12.68
CA ALA A 387 -6.46 -13.49 -11.30
C ALA A 387 -6.16 -14.83 -10.61
N HIS A 388 -7.06 -15.81 -10.75
CA HIS A 388 -6.89 -17.13 -10.16
C HIS A 388 -5.71 -17.88 -10.80
N GLN A 389 -5.59 -17.85 -12.13
CA GLN A 389 -4.48 -18.48 -12.85
C GLN A 389 -3.13 -17.92 -12.39
N GLN A 390 -3.00 -16.59 -12.31
CA GLN A 390 -1.76 -15.93 -11.88
C GLN A 390 -1.43 -16.27 -10.44
N LEU A 391 -2.41 -16.22 -9.53
CA LEU A 391 -2.17 -16.53 -8.12
C LEU A 391 -1.83 -18.00 -7.85
N LYS A 392 -2.32 -18.96 -8.65
CA LYS A 392 -1.86 -20.35 -8.53
C LYS A 392 -0.38 -20.48 -8.88
N THR A 393 0.08 -19.78 -9.92
CA THR A 393 1.50 -19.70 -10.26
C THR A 393 2.29 -19.01 -9.14
N ALA A 394 1.77 -17.92 -8.58
CA ALA A 394 2.37 -17.22 -7.46
C ALA A 394 2.50 -18.13 -6.22
N ALA A 395 1.45 -18.87 -5.86
CA ALA A 395 1.47 -19.76 -4.71
C ALA A 395 2.49 -20.90 -4.86
N ARG A 396 2.63 -21.46 -6.07
CA ARG A 396 3.68 -22.44 -6.38
C ARG A 396 5.07 -21.81 -6.27
N ALA A 397 5.27 -20.65 -6.88
CA ALA A 397 6.55 -19.93 -6.80
C ALA A 397 6.91 -19.59 -5.34
N ALA A 398 5.95 -19.15 -4.52
CA ALA A 398 6.16 -18.86 -3.11
C ALA A 398 6.59 -20.08 -2.28
N GLN A 399 6.05 -21.27 -2.60
CA GLN A 399 6.50 -22.52 -1.99
C GLN A 399 7.95 -22.85 -2.38
N GLU A 400 8.26 -22.75 -3.67
CA GLU A 400 9.59 -23.08 -4.20
C GLU A 400 10.66 -22.04 -3.80
N VAL A 401 10.28 -20.79 -3.51
CA VAL A 401 11.15 -19.73 -2.98
C VAL A 401 11.52 -19.98 -1.51
N GLY A 402 10.69 -20.69 -0.74
CA GLY A 402 11.00 -21.07 0.65
C GLY A 402 10.78 -19.97 1.71
N LEU A 403 10.11 -18.86 1.35
CA LEU A 403 9.79 -17.76 2.27
C LEU A 403 8.36 -17.90 2.84
N PRO A 404 8.18 -18.14 4.15
CA PRO A 404 6.84 -18.34 4.74
C PRO A 404 5.91 -17.13 4.57
N GLY A 405 6.45 -15.91 4.61
CA GLY A 405 5.67 -14.68 4.39
C GLY A 405 5.05 -14.60 2.99
N PHE A 406 5.77 -15.05 1.96
CA PHE A 406 5.25 -15.05 0.58
C PHE A 406 4.17 -16.11 0.39
N GLN A 407 4.31 -17.26 1.05
CA GLN A 407 3.26 -18.29 1.06
C GLN A 407 1.99 -17.76 1.72
N ALA A 408 2.12 -17.05 2.85
CA ALA A 408 0.99 -16.41 3.52
C ALA A 408 0.31 -15.35 2.64
N LEU A 409 1.08 -14.48 1.97
CA LEU A 409 0.55 -13.50 1.01
C LEU A 409 -0.21 -14.17 -0.14
N ALA A 410 0.35 -15.22 -0.73
CA ALA A 410 -0.30 -15.94 -1.83
C ALA A 410 -1.61 -16.61 -1.39
N SER A 411 -1.60 -17.31 -0.25
CA SER A 411 -2.82 -17.95 0.28
C SER A 411 -3.90 -16.94 0.64
N LEU A 412 -3.55 -15.82 1.30
CA LEU A 412 -4.51 -14.75 1.61
C LEU A 412 -5.12 -14.13 0.33
N ALA A 413 -4.29 -13.87 -0.67
CA ALA A 413 -4.76 -13.37 -1.98
C ALA A 413 -5.69 -14.38 -2.68
N LEU A 414 -5.35 -15.68 -2.63
CA LEU A 414 -6.16 -16.75 -3.22
C LEU A 414 -7.55 -16.83 -2.58
N VAL A 415 -7.67 -16.66 -1.27
CA VAL A 415 -8.98 -16.64 -0.59
C VAL A 415 -9.89 -15.57 -1.21
N HIS A 416 -9.37 -14.37 -1.46
CA HIS A 416 -10.15 -13.30 -2.08
C HIS A 416 -10.64 -13.64 -3.48
N VAL A 417 -9.78 -14.23 -4.31
CA VAL A 417 -10.14 -14.61 -5.69
C VAL A 417 -11.13 -15.78 -5.70
N LEU A 418 -10.94 -16.77 -4.83
CA LEU A 418 -11.82 -17.94 -4.72
C LEU A 418 -13.22 -17.54 -4.22
N LEU A 419 -13.31 -16.59 -3.29
CA LEU A 419 -14.59 -16.03 -2.85
C LEU A 419 -15.35 -15.35 -4.00
N ASP A 420 -14.65 -14.59 -4.85
CA ASP A 420 -15.29 -13.93 -6.00
C ASP A 420 -15.61 -14.90 -7.15
N ALA A 421 -14.93 -16.05 -7.19
CA ALA A 421 -15.28 -17.18 -8.05
C ALA A 421 -16.40 -18.08 -7.47
N ALA A 422 -16.96 -17.74 -6.29
CA ALA A 422 -17.94 -18.54 -5.55
C ALA A 422 -17.47 -19.97 -5.20
N ASP A 423 -16.15 -20.18 -5.07
CA ASP A 423 -15.54 -21.47 -4.67
C ASP A 423 -15.23 -21.48 -3.17
N GLU A 424 -16.29 -21.55 -2.37
CA GLU A 424 -16.22 -21.47 -0.89
C GLU A 424 -15.36 -22.60 -0.29
N ARG A 425 -15.45 -23.81 -0.85
CA ARG A 425 -14.70 -24.97 -0.33
C ARG A 425 -13.19 -24.76 -0.43
N ASN A 426 -12.71 -24.25 -1.56
CA ASN A 426 -11.29 -23.99 -1.74
C ASN A 426 -10.85 -22.75 -0.99
N ALA A 427 -11.69 -21.72 -0.92
CA ALA A 427 -11.44 -20.55 -0.09
C ALA A 427 -11.26 -20.92 1.39
N ALA A 428 -12.08 -21.83 1.93
CA ALA A 428 -11.94 -22.30 3.32
C ALA A 428 -10.61 -23.03 3.57
N ARG A 429 -10.16 -23.85 2.61
CA ARG A 429 -8.87 -24.57 2.70
C ARG A 429 -7.68 -23.61 2.68
N GLU A 430 -7.68 -22.64 1.77
CA GLU A 430 -6.62 -21.64 1.70
C GLU A 430 -6.63 -20.70 2.92
N LEU A 431 -7.80 -20.40 3.49
CA LEU A 431 -7.91 -19.61 4.71
C LEU A 431 -7.32 -20.35 5.92
N ALA A 432 -7.61 -21.64 6.07
CA ALA A 432 -7.02 -22.46 7.15
C ALA A 432 -5.49 -22.49 7.03
N ARG A 433 -4.98 -22.72 5.82
CA ARG A 433 -3.54 -22.67 5.53
C ARG A 433 -2.92 -21.31 5.84
N ALA A 434 -3.58 -20.22 5.47
CA ALA A 434 -3.11 -18.86 5.77
C ALA A 434 -3.05 -18.61 7.29
N CYS A 435 -4.04 -19.08 8.07
CA CYS A 435 -4.02 -18.98 9.52
C CYS A 435 -2.82 -19.73 10.13
N GLU A 436 -2.55 -20.97 9.71
CA GLU A 436 -1.41 -21.76 10.18
C GLU A 436 -0.07 -21.07 9.89
N LEU A 437 0.10 -20.57 8.65
CA LEU A 437 1.31 -19.84 8.24
C LEU A 437 1.48 -18.54 9.01
N THR A 438 0.42 -17.75 9.19
CA THR A 438 0.53 -16.44 9.86
C THR A 438 0.73 -16.55 11.37
N GLN A 439 0.22 -17.62 11.99
CA GLN A 439 0.48 -17.91 13.40
C GLN A 439 1.97 -18.19 13.67
N SER A 440 2.67 -18.88 12.77
CA SER A 440 4.11 -19.14 12.93
C SER A 440 4.99 -17.92 12.63
N LEU A 441 4.51 -16.98 11.82
CA LEU A 441 5.21 -15.72 11.54
C LEU A 441 5.27 -14.77 12.74
N ASN A 442 4.33 -14.88 13.69
CA ASN A 442 4.19 -13.97 14.84
C ASN A 442 4.27 -12.47 14.45
N ASN A 443 3.57 -12.08 13.39
CA ASN A 443 3.67 -10.76 12.78
C ASN A 443 2.30 -10.05 12.73
N ARG A 444 2.20 -8.93 13.45
CA ARG A 444 0.96 -8.12 13.59
C ARG A 444 0.41 -7.61 12.25
N PHE A 445 1.26 -7.39 11.25
CA PHE A 445 0.80 -7.00 9.92
C PHE A 445 0.02 -8.15 9.24
N PHE A 446 0.53 -9.37 9.34
CA PHE A 446 -0.17 -10.56 8.86
C PHE A 446 -1.43 -10.87 9.67
N ASP A 447 -1.42 -10.68 11.00
CA ASP A 447 -2.62 -10.83 11.83
C ASP A 447 -3.77 -9.94 11.32
N PHE A 448 -3.44 -8.68 11.00
CA PHE A 448 -4.41 -7.72 10.46
C PHE A 448 -4.99 -8.21 9.13
N MET A 449 -4.13 -8.63 8.19
CA MET A 449 -4.57 -9.17 6.89
C MET A 449 -5.45 -10.41 7.06
N THR A 450 -5.02 -11.38 7.85
CA THR A 450 -5.74 -12.62 8.11
C THR A 450 -7.10 -12.35 8.75
N CYS A 451 -7.20 -11.42 9.71
CA CYS A 451 -8.47 -11.07 10.34
C CYS A 451 -9.46 -10.41 9.35
N LEU A 452 -8.99 -9.50 8.49
CA LEU A 452 -9.86 -8.92 7.45
C LEU A 452 -10.29 -9.96 6.41
N CYS A 453 -9.42 -10.89 6.07
CA CYS A 453 -9.74 -12.02 5.19
C CYS A 453 -10.80 -12.95 5.82
N ARG A 454 -10.65 -13.31 7.09
CA ARG A 454 -11.66 -14.05 7.88
C ARG A 454 -13.00 -13.32 7.93
N ALA A 455 -12.98 -12.01 8.15
CA ALA A 455 -14.20 -11.20 8.17
C ALA A 455 -14.91 -11.20 6.82
N ARG A 456 -14.17 -11.10 5.70
CA ARG A 456 -14.74 -11.22 4.35
C ARG A 456 -15.34 -12.60 4.11
N PHE A 457 -14.64 -13.67 4.49
CA PHE A 457 -15.10 -15.04 4.35
C PHE A 457 -16.42 -15.27 5.11
N ALA A 458 -16.47 -14.87 6.39
CA ALA A 458 -17.67 -14.96 7.22
C ALA A 458 -18.83 -14.08 6.69
N LEU A 459 -18.51 -12.91 6.10
CA LEU A 459 -19.50 -12.03 5.50
C LEU A 459 -20.20 -12.70 4.30
N GLY A 460 -19.47 -13.45 3.47
CA GLY A 460 -20.03 -14.22 2.37
C GLY A 460 -21.01 -15.32 2.81
N ARG A 461 -20.83 -15.86 4.02
CA ARG A 461 -21.67 -16.92 4.60
C ARG A 461 -22.83 -16.38 5.45
N GLY A 462 -22.91 -15.07 5.64
CA GLY A 462 -23.91 -14.44 6.52
C GLY A 462 -23.68 -14.71 8.02
N GLU A 463 -22.47 -15.12 8.42
CA GLU A 463 -22.13 -15.48 9.81
C GLU A 463 -21.80 -14.23 10.63
N ALA A 464 -22.82 -13.46 11.01
CA ALA A 464 -22.67 -12.15 11.65
C ALA A 464 -21.74 -12.14 12.87
N ALA A 465 -21.81 -13.15 13.74
CA ALA A 465 -20.96 -13.25 14.94
C ALA A 465 -19.48 -13.43 14.59
N ALA A 466 -19.17 -14.27 13.60
CA ALA A 466 -17.79 -14.50 13.15
C ALA A 466 -17.21 -13.26 12.46
N VAL A 467 -18.03 -12.51 11.72
CA VAL A 467 -17.63 -11.21 11.14
C VAL A 467 -17.25 -10.23 12.26
N THR A 468 -18.11 -10.07 13.25
CA THR A 468 -17.88 -9.15 14.38
C THR A 468 -16.62 -9.52 15.17
N GLU A 469 -16.40 -10.81 15.44
CA GLU A 469 -15.19 -11.29 16.14
C GLU A 469 -13.92 -11.00 15.34
N ALA A 470 -13.91 -11.35 14.05
CA ALA A 470 -12.75 -11.14 13.18
C ALA A 470 -12.43 -9.66 13.02
N LEU A 471 -13.45 -8.80 12.84
CA LEU A 471 -13.27 -7.35 12.77
C LEU A 471 -12.77 -6.77 14.09
N ARG A 472 -13.28 -7.21 15.24
CA ARG A 472 -12.84 -6.72 16.55
C ARG A 472 -11.36 -7.02 16.78
N THR A 473 -10.92 -8.24 16.49
CA THR A 473 -9.52 -8.63 16.62
C THR A 473 -8.64 -7.87 15.63
N GLY A 474 -8.99 -7.90 14.33
CA GLY A 474 -8.18 -7.28 13.29
C GLY A 474 -8.07 -5.76 13.45
N LEU A 475 -9.19 -5.05 13.65
CA LEU A 475 -9.18 -3.59 13.75
C LEU A 475 -8.50 -3.10 15.04
N ALA A 476 -8.49 -3.89 16.12
CA ALA A 476 -7.69 -3.59 17.30
C ALA A 476 -6.18 -3.61 16.98
N VAL A 477 -5.71 -4.59 16.20
CA VAL A 477 -4.32 -4.61 15.69
C VAL A 477 -4.05 -3.41 14.80
N GLY A 478 -4.99 -3.12 13.89
CA GLY A 478 -4.92 -1.98 13.00
C GLY A 478 -4.79 -0.65 13.75
N ARG A 479 -5.58 -0.44 14.81
CA ARG A 479 -5.50 0.73 15.70
C ARG A 479 -4.15 0.79 16.42
N GLU A 480 -3.70 -0.31 17.04
CA GLU A 480 -2.43 -0.39 17.78
C GLU A 480 -1.25 0.03 16.88
N ARG A 481 -1.24 -0.47 15.65
CA ARG A 481 -0.12 -0.31 14.71
C ARG A 481 -0.30 0.88 13.76
N GLY A 482 -1.47 1.51 13.75
CA GLY A 482 -1.81 2.57 12.81
C GLY A 482 -1.88 2.09 11.36
N LEU A 483 -2.26 0.84 11.12
CA LEU A 483 -2.40 0.28 9.78
C LEU A 483 -3.61 0.89 9.10
N THR A 484 -3.50 1.23 7.82
CA THR A 484 -4.63 1.81 7.05
C THR A 484 -4.82 1.09 5.72
N TYR A 485 -4.02 0.06 5.51
CA TYR A 485 -3.82 -0.64 4.26
C TYR A 485 -3.07 -1.94 4.52
N HIS A 486 -3.20 -2.85 3.57
CA HIS A 486 -2.36 -4.03 3.43
C HIS A 486 -2.26 -4.40 1.94
N LEU A 487 -1.27 -5.22 1.60
CA LEU A 487 -1.15 -5.80 0.26
C LEU A 487 -2.43 -6.54 -0.13
N TRP A 488 -2.81 -6.50 -1.41
CA TRP A 488 -4.09 -7.02 -1.91
C TRP A 488 -5.34 -6.23 -1.50
N TRP A 489 -5.18 -4.93 -1.24
CA TRP A 489 -6.28 -4.04 -0.92
C TRP A 489 -7.37 -4.02 -2.00
N GLN A 490 -8.61 -4.23 -1.59
CA GLN A 490 -9.80 -4.12 -2.45
C GLN A 490 -10.76 -3.08 -1.86
N PRO A 491 -10.83 -1.86 -2.41
CA PRO A 491 -11.57 -0.74 -1.82
C PRO A 491 -13.03 -1.06 -1.50
N GLN A 492 -13.73 -1.76 -2.40
CA GLN A 492 -15.16 -2.09 -2.22
C GLN A 492 -15.39 -3.07 -1.08
N ILE A 493 -14.50 -4.05 -0.92
CA ILE A 493 -14.61 -5.05 0.14
C ILE A 493 -14.22 -4.44 1.48
N ALA A 494 -13.13 -3.67 1.51
CA ALA A 494 -12.74 -2.91 2.69
C ALA A 494 -13.86 -1.98 3.15
N ALA A 495 -14.53 -1.27 2.22
CA ALA A 495 -15.65 -0.38 2.54
C ALA A 495 -16.83 -1.13 3.20
N LYS A 496 -17.20 -2.30 2.69
CA LYS A 496 -18.25 -3.15 3.29
C LYS A 496 -17.86 -3.64 4.68
N LEU A 497 -16.61 -4.04 4.89
CA LEU A 497 -16.10 -4.45 6.20
C LEU A 497 -16.08 -3.30 7.20
N MET A 498 -15.66 -2.11 6.77
CA MET A 498 -15.67 -0.91 7.62
C MET A 498 -17.09 -0.43 7.94
N GLN A 499 -18.03 -0.57 6.99
CA GLN A 499 -19.45 -0.32 7.24
C GLN A 499 -19.95 -1.22 8.37
N ARG A 500 -19.67 -2.53 8.29
CA ARG A 500 -20.04 -3.48 9.33
C ARG A 500 -19.40 -3.18 10.68
N ALA A 501 -18.14 -2.76 10.69
CA ALA A 501 -17.45 -2.35 11.90
C ALA A 501 -18.13 -1.14 12.57
N LEU A 502 -18.57 -0.15 11.79
CA LEU A 502 -19.26 1.02 12.31
C LEU A 502 -20.69 0.72 12.78
N GLU A 503 -21.39 -0.22 12.15
CA GLU A 503 -22.70 -0.73 12.61
C GLU A 503 -22.58 -1.42 13.98
N GLU A 504 -21.50 -2.17 14.18
CA GLU A 504 -21.22 -2.91 15.42
C GLU A 504 -20.41 -2.11 16.44
N HIS A 505 -20.20 -0.81 16.21
CA HIS A 505 -19.45 0.12 17.06
C HIS A 505 -18.00 -0.33 17.40
N ILE A 506 -17.33 -1.00 16.46
CA ILE A 506 -15.95 -1.49 16.60
C ILE A 506 -14.97 -0.39 16.20
N GLU A 507 -14.07 0.00 17.11
CA GLU A 507 -12.92 0.89 16.85
C GLU A 507 -13.28 2.16 16.04
N VAL A 508 -14.43 2.78 16.36
CA VAL A 508 -15.13 3.78 15.54
C VAL A 508 -14.22 4.91 15.03
N GLU A 509 -13.41 5.52 15.90
CA GLU A 509 -12.54 6.64 15.54
C GLU A 509 -11.40 6.23 14.61
N TYR A 510 -10.84 5.03 14.82
CA TYR A 510 -9.83 4.46 13.94
C TYR A 510 -10.43 4.11 12.57
N VAL A 511 -11.60 3.47 12.55
CA VAL A 511 -12.31 3.11 11.31
C VAL A 511 -12.68 4.36 10.50
N ARG A 512 -13.16 5.42 11.14
CA ARG A 512 -13.44 6.71 10.47
C ARG A 512 -12.19 7.31 9.82
N ARG A 513 -11.06 7.28 10.53
CA ARG A 513 -9.78 7.75 9.99
C ARG A 513 -9.34 6.92 8.80
N LEU A 514 -9.44 5.60 8.88
CA LEU A 514 -9.12 4.68 7.80
C LEU A 514 -9.99 4.94 6.57
N ILE A 515 -11.31 5.06 6.74
CA ILE A 515 -12.25 5.39 5.66
C ILE A 515 -11.86 6.71 4.99
N GLY A 516 -11.56 7.75 5.78
CA GLY A 516 -11.18 9.06 5.26
C GLY A 516 -9.86 9.04 4.48
N GLN A 517 -8.82 8.40 5.04
CA GLN A 517 -7.50 8.32 4.41
C GLN A 517 -7.51 7.51 3.11
N ARG A 518 -8.29 6.41 3.07
CA ARG A 518 -8.42 5.54 1.89
C ARG A 518 -9.60 5.88 1.00
N ARG A 519 -10.34 6.94 1.31
CA ARG A 519 -11.53 7.40 0.57
C ARG A 519 -12.50 6.25 0.28
N LEU A 520 -12.71 5.39 1.27
CA LEU A 520 -13.58 4.23 1.11
C LEU A 520 -15.03 4.68 0.94
N MET A 521 -15.73 4.03 0.03
CA MET A 521 -17.17 4.20 -0.17
C MET A 521 -17.74 2.88 -0.69
N PRO A 522 -18.65 2.21 0.03
CA PRO A 522 -19.28 1.01 -0.47
C PRO A 522 -20.31 1.39 -1.55
N ASP A 523 -20.54 0.46 -2.47
CA ASP A 523 -21.65 0.53 -3.43
C ASP A 523 -22.69 -0.54 -3.09
N PRO A 524 -23.95 -0.17 -2.75
CA PRO A 524 -24.46 1.20 -2.61
C PRO A 524 -23.94 1.94 -1.36
N PRO A 525 -23.90 3.29 -1.37
CA PRO A 525 -23.47 4.08 -0.21
C PRO A 525 -24.34 3.84 1.04
N PRO A 526 -23.77 3.90 2.26
CA PRO A 526 -24.44 3.48 3.48
C PRO A 526 -25.21 4.65 4.11
N TYR A 527 -26.19 5.21 3.40
CA TYR A 527 -26.91 6.40 3.89
C TYR A 527 -27.70 6.15 5.18
N GLN A 528 -27.99 4.89 5.49
CA GLN A 528 -28.62 4.50 6.74
C GLN A 528 -27.70 4.57 7.97
N LEU A 529 -26.40 4.79 7.76
CA LEU A 529 -25.38 4.77 8.81
C LEU A 529 -24.89 6.20 9.12
N PRO A 530 -25.40 6.84 10.19
CA PRO A 530 -25.00 8.19 10.54
C PRO A 530 -23.58 8.27 11.10
N SER A 531 -22.98 7.14 11.50
CA SER A 531 -21.60 7.11 12.01
C SER A 531 -20.55 7.20 10.90
N TRP A 532 -20.94 6.99 9.64
CA TRP A 532 -20.07 7.11 8.48
C TRP A 532 -19.52 8.54 8.34
N PRO A 533 -18.23 8.71 7.99
CA PRO A 533 -17.56 10.02 7.94
C PRO A 533 -17.91 10.81 6.67
N TRP A 534 -19.18 11.17 6.52
CA TRP A 534 -19.67 12.01 5.43
C TRP A 534 -19.04 13.41 5.47
N ARG A 535 -18.54 13.88 4.32
CA ARG A 535 -17.96 15.23 4.20
C ARG A 535 -19.02 16.31 4.38
N TYR A 536 -20.21 16.08 3.81
CA TYR A 536 -21.35 16.98 3.90
C TYR A 536 -22.59 16.22 4.37
N ARG A 537 -23.39 16.87 5.23
CA ARG A 537 -24.71 16.37 5.65
C ARG A 537 -25.78 17.39 5.34
N ILE A 538 -26.82 16.96 4.64
CA ILE A 538 -27.99 17.75 4.34
C ILE A 538 -29.20 17.10 5.02
N ARG A 539 -29.89 17.88 5.84
CA ARG A 539 -31.25 17.57 6.27
C ARG A 539 -32.21 18.45 5.49
N ALA A 540 -33.08 17.84 4.70
CA ALA A 540 -34.08 18.48 3.88
C ALA A 540 -35.51 18.25 4.40
N PHE A 541 -35.76 17.22 5.19
CA PHE A 541 -37.03 17.06 5.91
C PHE A 541 -37.11 18.07 7.06
N GLY A 542 -38.24 18.79 7.15
CA GLY A 542 -38.41 19.90 8.08
C GLY A 542 -37.55 21.11 7.70
N ALA A 543 -36.78 21.63 8.67
CA ALA A 543 -35.91 22.79 8.45
C ALA A 543 -34.62 22.40 7.73
N PHE A 544 -34.36 23.03 6.57
CA PHE A 544 -33.16 22.80 5.78
C PHE A 544 -31.88 23.12 6.56
N ARG A 545 -30.97 22.15 6.67
CA ARG A 545 -29.67 22.30 7.32
C ARG A 545 -28.57 21.66 6.48
N LEU A 546 -27.50 22.41 6.24
CA LEU A 546 -26.26 21.93 5.64
C LEU A 546 -25.13 21.99 6.70
N GLN A 547 -24.43 20.88 6.89
CA GLN A 547 -23.27 20.74 7.78
C GLN A 547 -22.06 20.25 6.97
N SER A 548 -20.92 20.90 7.16
CA SER A 548 -19.61 20.47 6.63
C SER A 548 -18.77 19.88 7.77
N ALA A 549 -18.07 18.78 7.52
CA ALA A 549 -17.22 18.11 8.51
C ALA A 549 -16.02 18.96 8.97
N GLY A 550 -15.57 19.93 8.17
CA GLY A 550 -14.35 20.71 8.43
C GLY A 550 -14.53 21.93 9.35
N ASP A 551 -15.69 22.59 9.33
CA ASP A 551 -15.83 23.93 9.92
C ASP A 551 -16.88 24.02 11.05
N GLY A 552 -17.66 22.96 11.29
CA GLY A 552 -18.79 23.00 12.23
C GLY A 552 -19.88 24.03 11.88
N SER A 553 -19.67 24.83 10.82
CA SER A 553 -20.56 25.89 10.39
C SER A 553 -21.85 25.27 9.86
N THR A 554 -22.94 25.57 10.54
CA THR A 554 -24.29 25.25 10.06
C THR A 554 -24.77 26.42 9.21
N ALA A 555 -24.94 26.20 7.90
CA ALA A 555 -25.68 27.17 7.10
C ALA A 555 -27.17 27.01 7.45
N SER A 556 -27.62 27.76 8.45
CA SER A 556 -29.00 27.73 8.96
C SER A 556 -29.74 29.02 8.62
N GLY A 557 -30.75 28.91 7.75
CA GLY A 557 -32.05 29.56 7.93
C GLY A 557 -32.22 31.08 7.85
N LYS A 558 -31.21 31.96 7.90
CA LYS A 558 -31.46 33.42 7.88
C LYS A 558 -30.60 34.14 6.84
N ARG A 559 -31.26 34.48 5.71
CA ARG A 559 -30.82 35.13 4.46
C ARG A 559 -30.23 34.17 3.40
N SER A 560 -31.10 33.48 2.67
CA SER A 560 -30.77 32.60 1.55
C SER A 560 -30.23 33.40 0.35
N GLY A 561 -28.92 33.33 0.11
CA GLY A 561 -28.39 33.69 -1.19
C GLY A 561 -28.82 32.68 -2.26
N ARG A 562 -28.84 33.11 -3.52
CA ARG A 562 -29.17 32.28 -4.69
C ARG A 562 -28.43 30.92 -4.76
N PRO A 563 -27.17 30.77 -4.29
CA PRO A 563 -26.50 29.48 -4.22
C PRO A 563 -27.18 28.44 -3.32
N LEU A 564 -27.68 28.84 -2.14
CA LEU A 564 -28.38 27.93 -1.22
C LEU A 564 -29.74 27.52 -1.78
N GLU A 565 -30.41 28.43 -2.49
CA GLU A 565 -31.67 28.11 -3.17
C GLU A 565 -31.46 27.10 -4.30
N LEU A 566 -30.41 27.27 -5.11
CA LEU A 566 -30.01 26.27 -6.11
C LEU A 566 -29.79 24.89 -5.49
N LEU A 567 -29.09 24.83 -4.35
CA LEU A 567 -28.88 23.58 -3.63
C LEU A 567 -30.22 22.95 -3.17
N LYS A 568 -31.14 23.75 -2.63
CA LYS A 568 -32.47 23.26 -2.22
C LYS A 568 -33.28 22.74 -3.41
N VAL A 569 -33.28 23.44 -4.55
CA VAL A 569 -33.97 22.98 -5.77
C VAL A 569 -33.37 21.67 -6.26
N LEU A 570 -32.04 21.56 -6.28
CA LEU A 570 -31.33 20.33 -6.64
C LEU A 570 -31.72 19.17 -5.73
N VAL A 571 -31.73 19.38 -4.41
CA VAL A 571 -32.14 18.38 -3.41
C VAL A 571 -33.62 17.99 -3.59
N ALA A 572 -34.51 18.96 -3.80
CA ALA A 572 -35.93 18.69 -4.02
C ALA A 572 -36.16 17.87 -5.31
N ALA A 573 -35.36 18.09 -6.34
CA ALA A 573 -35.40 17.31 -7.57
C ALA A 573 -34.75 15.91 -7.45
N GLY A 574 -34.29 15.51 -6.26
CA GLY A 574 -33.69 14.18 -5.99
C GLY A 574 -32.19 14.21 -5.75
N GLY A 575 -31.53 15.36 -5.93
CA GLY A 575 -30.11 15.56 -5.67
C GLY A 575 -29.16 14.92 -6.69
N GLN A 576 -29.69 14.30 -7.75
CA GLN A 576 -28.93 13.54 -8.74
C GLN A 576 -29.49 13.78 -10.14
N HIS A 577 -28.61 13.83 -11.14
CA HIS A 577 -28.99 13.83 -12.57
C HIS A 577 -30.09 14.86 -12.92
N VAL A 578 -29.98 16.08 -12.40
CA VAL A 578 -30.99 17.12 -12.64
C VAL A 578 -30.53 18.00 -13.79
N LYS A 579 -31.31 18.03 -14.87
CA LYS A 579 -31.06 18.89 -16.03
C LYS A 579 -30.87 20.35 -15.61
N LEU A 580 -29.82 21.01 -16.14
CA LEU A 580 -29.52 22.41 -15.85
C LEU A 580 -30.67 23.34 -16.25
N GLU A 581 -31.35 23.05 -17.37
CA GLU A 581 -32.55 23.77 -17.83
C GLU A 581 -33.65 23.79 -16.75
N ARG A 582 -33.96 22.63 -16.16
CA ARG A 582 -34.96 22.52 -15.10
C ARG A 582 -34.58 23.30 -13.85
N LEU A 583 -33.29 23.37 -13.53
CA LEU A 583 -32.79 24.18 -12.41
C LEU A 583 -32.88 25.67 -12.72
N ALA A 584 -32.59 26.06 -13.96
CA ALA A 584 -32.70 27.44 -14.43
C ALA A 584 -34.16 27.91 -14.39
N ASP A 585 -35.10 27.13 -14.93
CA ASP A 585 -36.53 27.45 -14.95
C ASP A 585 -37.13 27.56 -13.55
N ALA A 586 -36.71 26.67 -12.63
CA ALA A 586 -37.20 26.66 -11.26
C ALA A 586 -36.75 27.91 -10.47
N LEU A 587 -35.53 28.37 -10.70
CA LEU A 587 -34.98 29.55 -10.03
C LEU A 587 -35.43 30.84 -10.71
N TRP A 588 -35.38 30.91 -12.03
CA TRP A 588 -35.63 32.13 -12.80
C TRP A 588 -36.77 31.95 -13.85
N PRO A 589 -38.03 31.77 -13.41
CA PRO A 589 -39.14 31.39 -14.30
C PRO A 589 -39.61 32.45 -15.31
N HIS A 590 -39.01 33.65 -15.34
CA HIS A 590 -39.49 34.83 -16.09
C HIS A 590 -38.37 35.64 -16.76
N VAL A 591 -37.25 35.01 -17.11
CA VAL A 591 -36.14 35.65 -17.83
C VAL A 591 -35.76 34.84 -19.05
N ASP A 592 -35.06 35.49 -19.98
CA ASP A 592 -34.49 34.84 -21.15
C ASP A 592 -33.58 33.66 -20.76
N SER A 593 -33.65 32.58 -21.53
CA SER A 593 -32.84 31.36 -21.39
C SER A 593 -31.33 31.68 -21.33
N ASP A 594 -30.85 32.60 -22.16
CA ASP A 594 -29.42 32.97 -22.19
C ASP A 594 -28.99 33.70 -20.91
N TYR A 595 -29.89 34.45 -20.29
CA TYR A 595 -29.66 35.10 -19.02
C TYR A 595 -29.72 34.10 -17.86
N ALA A 596 -30.68 33.17 -17.90
CA ALA A 596 -30.85 32.13 -16.89
C ALA A 596 -29.62 31.20 -16.84
N HIS A 597 -29.10 30.76 -18.00
CA HIS A 597 -27.90 29.92 -18.08
C HIS A 597 -26.65 30.63 -17.55
N ARG A 598 -26.41 31.89 -17.91
CA ARG A 598 -25.27 32.68 -17.37
C ARG A 598 -25.36 32.88 -15.86
N SER A 599 -26.57 33.14 -15.37
CA SER A 599 -26.85 33.29 -13.93
C SER A 599 -26.67 31.98 -13.18
N LEU A 600 -27.05 30.85 -13.77
CA LEU A 600 -26.86 29.51 -13.22
C LEU A 600 -25.37 29.19 -13.08
N ASN A 601 -24.57 29.40 -14.13
CA ASN A 601 -23.11 29.16 -14.09
C ASN A 601 -22.43 29.99 -12.99
N THR A 602 -22.79 31.27 -12.88
CA THR A 602 -22.27 32.16 -11.83
C THR A 602 -22.68 31.68 -10.43
N THR A 603 -23.94 31.25 -10.28
CA THR A 603 -24.48 30.74 -9.01
C THR A 603 -23.86 29.41 -8.63
N LEU A 604 -23.60 28.53 -9.59
CA LEU A 604 -22.94 27.25 -9.42
C LEU A 604 -21.48 27.43 -8.99
N HIS A 605 -20.74 28.36 -9.59
CA HIS A 605 -19.39 28.72 -9.14
C HIS A 605 -19.40 29.23 -7.69
N ARG A 606 -20.35 30.10 -7.33
CA ARG A 606 -20.53 30.56 -5.94
C ARG A 606 -20.91 29.42 -4.99
N LEU A 607 -21.71 28.45 -5.43
CA LEU A 607 -22.08 27.28 -4.64
C LEU A 607 -20.88 26.36 -4.39
N ARG A 608 -20.03 26.11 -5.41
CA ARG A 608 -18.76 25.39 -5.23
C ARG A 608 -17.87 26.08 -4.21
N LYS A 609 -17.74 27.40 -4.30
CA LYS A 609 -16.99 28.21 -3.32
C LYS A 609 -17.59 28.12 -1.91
N LEU A 610 -18.91 28.07 -1.77
CA LEU A 610 -19.59 27.88 -0.49
C LEU A 610 -19.32 26.49 0.11
N LEU A 611 -19.23 25.46 -0.74
CA LEU A 611 -18.93 24.10 -0.30
C LEU A 611 -17.43 23.88 -0.05
N GLY A 612 -16.56 24.71 -0.63
CA GLY A 612 -15.11 24.60 -0.50
C GLY A 612 -14.48 23.41 -1.24
N ASP A 613 -15.23 22.78 -2.15
CA ASP A 613 -14.80 21.62 -2.92
C ASP A 613 -15.52 21.58 -4.28
N ASP A 614 -14.75 21.64 -5.37
CA ASP A 614 -15.30 21.57 -6.73
C ASP A 614 -15.88 20.17 -7.04
N ALA A 615 -15.35 19.11 -6.41
CA ALA A 615 -15.81 17.73 -6.59
C ALA A 615 -17.14 17.44 -5.87
N ALA A 616 -17.65 18.38 -5.07
CA ALA A 616 -18.95 18.28 -4.39
C ALA A 616 -20.13 18.27 -5.39
N LEU A 617 -19.98 18.95 -6.53
CA LEU A 617 -20.99 19.09 -7.56
C LEU A 617 -20.50 18.49 -8.89
N LEU A 618 -21.18 17.44 -9.34
CA LEU A 618 -20.88 16.76 -10.59
C LEU A 618 -21.74 17.34 -11.71
N VAL A 619 -21.09 17.83 -12.78
CA VAL A 619 -21.76 18.27 -13.99
C VAL A 619 -21.35 17.34 -15.13
N GLN A 620 -22.30 16.58 -15.67
CA GLN A 620 -22.07 15.61 -16.74
C GLN A 620 -23.24 15.65 -17.72
N ALA A 621 -22.95 15.75 -19.02
CA ALA A 621 -23.95 15.74 -20.10
C ALA A 621 -25.13 16.74 -19.90
N GLY A 622 -24.86 17.94 -19.34
CA GLY A 622 -25.90 18.95 -19.10
C GLY A 622 -26.76 18.72 -17.84
N GLU A 623 -26.40 17.75 -17.02
CA GLU A 623 -27.04 17.46 -15.73
C GLU A 623 -26.14 17.83 -14.57
N LEU A 624 -26.75 18.28 -13.47
CA LEU A 624 -26.11 18.58 -12.20
C LEU A 624 -26.54 17.55 -11.15
N GLY A 625 -25.58 17.04 -10.40
CA GLY A 625 -25.80 16.16 -9.26
C GLY A 625 -24.89 16.48 -8.09
N LEU A 626 -25.33 16.12 -6.88
CA LEU A 626 -24.47 16.05 -5.71
C LEU A 626 -23.60 14.79 -5.80
N ASN A 627 -22.34 14.90 -5.43
CA ASN A 627 -21.46 13.74 -5.36
C ASN A 627 -21.90 12.79 -4.24
N ARG A 628 -22.43 11.63 -4.62
CA ARG A 628 -22.94 10.59 -3.71
C ARG A 628 -21.90 10.08 -2.70
N GLN A 629 -20.63 10.20 -3.02
CA GLN A 629 -19.55 9.76 -2.14
C GLN A 629 -19.22 10.79 -1.04
N LEU A 630 -19.61 12.06 -1.23
CA LEU A 630 -19.29 13.14 -0.31
C LEU A 630 -20.49 13.55 0.56
N PHE A 631 -21.71 13.35 0.06
CA PHE A 631 -22.93 13.81 0.69
C PHE A 631 -23.73 12.69 1.35
N TRP A 632 -24.17 12.96 2.57
CA TRP A 632 -25.33 12.30 3.16
C TRP A 632 -26.55 13.22 3.07
N LEU A 633 -27.63 12.70 2.51
CA LEU A 633 -28.94 13.35 2.48
C LEU A 633 -29.93 12.47 3.22
N ASP A 634 -30.71 13.07 4.12
CA ASP A 634 -31.85 12.40 4.75
C ASP A 634 -32.85 11.86 3.72
N ILE A 635 -33.05 12.54 2.58
CA ILE A 635 -33.89 12.04 1.48
C ILE A 635 -33.35 10.75 0.85
N TRP A 636 -32.03 10.60 0.68
CA TRP A 636 -31.44 9.39 0.10
C TRP A 636 -31.46 8.23 1.09
N ALA A 637 -31.22 8.52 2.37
CA ALA A 637 -31.40 7.55 3.45
C ALA A 637 -32.86 7.06 3.50
N PHE A 638 -33.81 7.99 3.42
CA PHE A 638 -35.24 7.70 3.44
C PHE A 638 -35.66 6.85 2.23
N GLU A 639 -35.21 7.20 1.03
CA GLU A 639 -35.48 6.43 -0.19
C GLU A 639 -34.97 4.99 -0.08
N GLN A 640 -33.75 4.78 0.43
CA GLN A 640 -33.21 3.43 0.65
C GLN A 640 -34.05 2.63 1.66
N VAL A 641 -34.52 3.26 2.73
CA VAL A 641 -35.38 2.61 3.74
C VAL A 641 -36.74 2.24 3.14
N CYS A 642 -37.35 3.14 2.37
CA CYS A 642 -38.61 2.86 1.66
C CYS A 642 -38.47 1.73 0.63
N ALA A 643 -37.38 1.72 -0.14
CA ALA A 643 -37.09 0.65 -1.10
C ALA A 643 -36.91 -0.70 -0.38
N ARG A 644 -36.18 -0.72 0.75
CA ARG A 644 -36.03 -1.93 1.58
C ARG A 644 -37.38 -2.43 2.10
N GLY A 645 -38.22 -1.54 2.63
CA GLY A 645 -39.56 -1.90 3.11
C GLY A 645 -40.46 -2.45 2.01
N ALA A 646 -40.41 -1.87 0.81
CA ALA A 646 -41.14 -2.39 -0.35
C ALA A 646 -40.68 -3.81 -0.72
N ALA A 647 -39.37 -4.06 -0.75
CA ALA A 647 -38.81 -5.39 -1.02
C ALA A 647 -39.25 -6.42 0.03
N LEU A 648 -39.20 -6.06 1.32
CA LEU A 648 -39.67 -6.90 2.42
C LEU A 648 -41.18 -7.23 2.33
N THR A 649 -41.98 -6.31 1.81
CA THR A 649 -43.42 -6.52 1.63
C THR A 649 -43.71 -7.47 0.46
N SER A 650 -42.89 -7.43 -0.59
CA SER A 650 -43.01 -8.30 -1.76
C SER A 650 -42.44 -9.71 -1.57
N ALA A 651 -41.69 -9.96 -0.49
CA ALA A 651 -41.09 -11.26 -0.21
C ALA A 651 -42.15 -12.33 0.13
N SER A 652 -41.91 -13.58 -0.26
CA SER A 652 -42.84 -14.70 -0.06
C SER A 652 -43.20 -14.97 1.41
N ALA A 653 -42.34 -14.55 2.34
CA ALA A 653 -42.60 -14.57 3.78
C ALA A 653 -42.34 -13.17 4.36
N PRO A 654 -43.39 -12.41 4.71
CA PRO A 654 -43.23 -11.12 5.37
C PRO A 654 -42.53 -11.33 6.71
N GLN A 655 -41.48 -10.55 6.99
CA GLN A 655 -40.82 -10.51 8.29
C GLN A 655 -41.32 -9.27 9.05
N PRO A 656 -42.32 -9.38 9.95
CA PRO A 656 -42.98 -8.21 10.53
C PRO A 656 -42.02 -7.33 11.34
N GLY A 657 -41.06 -7.94 12.05
CA GLY A 657 -40.04 -7.19 12.79
C GLY A 657 -39.14 -6.33 11.90
N ALA A 658 -38.73 -6.84 10.73
CA ALA A 658 -37.92 -6.10 9.78
C ALA A 658 -38.70 -4.95 9.13
N LEU A 659 -40.00 -5.14 8.86
CA LEU A 659 -40.89 -4.10 8.37
C LEU A 659 -41.10 -2.99 9.41
N ILE A 660 -41.34 -3.35 10.68
CA ILE A 660 -41.43 -2.37 11.79
C ILE A 660 -40.14 -1.55 11.89
N ALA A 661 -38.98 -2.22 11.85
CA ALA A 661 -37.69 -1.53 11.91
C ALA A 661 -37.50 -0.54 10.75
N ALA A 662 -37.85 -0.95 9.52
CA ALA A 662 -37.82 -0.05 8.36
C ALA A 662 -38.81 1.12 8.51
N ALA A 663 -40.01 0.88 9.02
CA ALA A 663 -41.01 1.92 9.22
C ALA A 663 -40.56 2.95 10.27
N ARG A 664 -40.06 2.51 11.42
CA ARG A 664 -39.51 3.40 12.46
C ARG A 664 -38.33 4.22 11.95
N GLN A 665 -37.40 3.61 11.24
CA GLN A 665 -36.27 4.32 10.65
C GLN A 665 -36.71 5.37 9.62
N ALA A 666 -37.76 5.10 8.84
CA ALA A 666 -38.32 6.09 7.92
C ALA A 666 -38.94 7.28 8.66
N LEU A 667 -39.65 7.04 9.77
CA LEU A 667 -40.21 8.10 10.62
C LEU A 667 -39.12 8.94 11.29
N GLU A 668 -38.04 8.32 11.77
CA GLU A 668 -36.89 9.04 12.34
C GLU A 668 -36.21 9.99 11.34
N LEU A 669 -36.11 9.58 10.07
CA LEU A 669 -35.56 10.42 9.00
C LEU A 669 -36.55 11.51 8.56
N TYR A 670 -37.85 11.20 8.55
CA TYR A 670 -38.91 12.12 8.16
C TYR A 670 -39.30 13.06 9.31
N SER A 671 -38.44 14.04 9.61
CA SER A 671 -38.69 15.02 10.69
C SER A 671 -39.71 16.13 10.35
N GLY A 672 -40.49 15.96 9.28
CA GLY A 672 -41.50 16.89 8.79
C GLY A 672 -41.46 17.09 7.27
N PRO A 673 -42.33 17.97 6.71
CA PRO A 673 -42.43 18.16 5.27
C PRO A 673 -41.10 18.56 4.64
N LEU A 674 -40.83 18.04 3.44
CA LEU A 674 -39.64 18.40 2.65
C LEU A 674 -39.56 19.93 2.47
N LEU A 675 -38.45 20.53 2.89
CA LEU A 675 -38.17 21.97 2.83
C LEU A 675 -39.33 22.80 3.39
N ALA A 676 -39.69 22.55 4.65
CA ALA A 676 -40.86 23.17 5.31
C ALA A 676 -40.80 24.71 5.33
N GLY A 677 -39.60 25.29 5.37
CA GLY A 677 -39.39 26.74 5.33
C GLY A 677 -39.64 27.39 3.97
N ASP A 678 -39.78 26.60 2.90
CA ASP A 678 -39.99 27.07 1.52
C ASP A 678 -41.41 26.71 1.04
N SER A 679 -42.42 26.94 1.88
CA SER A 679 -43.81 26.56 1.61
C SER A 679 -44.42 27.25 0.37
N ALA A 680 -44.02 28.49 0.09
CA ALA A 680 -44.46 29.26 -1.08
C ALA A 680 -43.75 28.89 -2.39
N ALA A 681 -42.68 28.08 -2.34
CA ALA A 681 -41.90 27.72 -3.51
C ALA A 681 -42.61 26.66 -4.36
N ARG A 682 -43.06 27.04 -5.56
CA ARG A 682 -43.80 26.14 -6.48
C ARG A 682 -43.02 24.86 -6.82
N TRP A 683 -41.69 24.97 -6.98
CA TRP A 683 -40.82 23.84 -7.30
C TRP A 683 -40.72 22.80 -6.16
N ALA A 684 -41.08 23.14 -4.92
CA ALA A 684 -41.04 22.24 -3.77
C ALA A 684 -42.33 21.42 -3.58
N VAL A 685 -43.46 21.84 -4.17
CA VAL A 685 -44.78 21.24 -3.93
C VAL A 685 -44.84 19.77 -4.38
N ALA A 686 -44.55 19.50 -5.66
CA ALA A 686 -44.63 18.14 -6.19
C ALA A 686 -43.62 17.17 -5.54
N PRO A 687 -42.34 17.55 -5.32
CA PRO A 687 -41.41 16.72 -4.55
C PRO A 687 -41.87 16.40 -3.13
N ARG A 688 -42.41 17.39 -2.41
CA ARG A 688 -42.91 17.21 -1.05
C ARG A 688 -44.05 16.18 -1.00
N GLU A 689 -45.04 16.33 -1.89
CA GLU A 689 -46.13 15.37 -2.01
C GLU A 689 -45.64 13.98 -2.42
N HIS A 690 -44.63 13.88 -3.29
CA HIS A 690 -44.05 12.59 -3.66
C HIS A 690 -43.44 11.87 -2.44
N ARG A 691 -42.65 12.57 -1.60
CA ARG A 691 -42.04 11.99 -0.39
C ARG A 691 -43.07 11.63 0.66
N ARG A 692 -44.06 12.49 0.87
CA ARG A 692 -45.21 12.21 1.74
C ARG A 692 -45.90 10.91 1.34
N ASN A 693 -46.22 10.76 0.05
CA ASN A 693 -46.86 9.56 -0.47
C ASN A 693 -45.98 8.30 -0.34
N GLN A 694 -44.65 8.42 -0.44
CA GLN A 694 -43.74 7.29 -0.17
C GLN A 694 -43.81 6.83 1.29
N LEU A 695 -43.82 7.76 2.25
CA LEU A 695 -43.96 7.44 3.68
C LEU A 695 -45.29 6.74 3.94
N LEU A 696 -46.40 7.31 3.46
CA LEU A 696 -47.75 6.77 3.65
C LEU A 696 -47.89 5.36 3.08
N ARG A 697 -47.29 5.08 1.91
CA ARG A 697 -47.27 3.73 1.32
C ARG A 697 -46.51 2.74 2.21
N LEU A 698 -45.33 3.10 2.70
CA LEU A 698 -44.53 2.23 3.58
C LEU A 698 -45.27 1.94 4.89
N MET A 699 -45.87 2.95 5.53
CA MET A 699 -46.65 2.78 6.76
C MET A 699 -47.84 1.86 6.53
N THR A 700 -48.62 2.12 5.47
CA THR A 700 -49.81 1.32 5.15
C THR A 700 -49.43 -0.14 4.89
N ALA A 701 -48.37 -0.40 4.12
CA ALA A 701 -47.89 -1.75 3.85
C ALA A 701 -47.41 -2.47 5.13
N THR A 702 -46.68 -1.77 5.99
CA THR A 702 -46.16 -2.31 7.25
C THR A 702 -47.30 -2.69 8.19
N CYS A 703 -48.25 -1.78 8.42
CA CYS A 703 -49.38 -2.04 9.29
C CYS A 703 -50.28 -3.16 8.75
N GLN A 704 -50.54 -3.22 7.43
CA GLN A 704 -51.29 -4.34 6.85
C GLN A 704 -50.61 -5.70 7.07
N ALA A 705 -49.28 -5.76 7.05
CA ALA A 705 -48.54 -6.98 7.36
C ALA A 705 -48.67 -7.36 8.84
N LEU A 706 -48.67 -6.37 9.75
CA LEU A 706 -48.87 -6.58 11.19
C LEU A 706 -50.29 -7.03 11.52
N ASP A 707 -51.29 -6.42 10.90
CA ASP A 707 -52.70 -6.78 11.07
C ASP A 707 -52.93 -8.24 10.65
N LYS A 708 -52.36 -8.67 9.51
CA LYS A 708 -52.40 -10.07 9.06
C LYS A 708 -51.68 -11.03 10.01
N ALA A 709 -50.66 -10.55 10.72
CA ALA A 709 -49.92 -11.32 11.71
C ALA A 709 -50.57 -11.30 13.12
N GLY A 710 -51.72 -10.65 13.28
CA GLY A 710 -52.42 -10.53 14.57
C GLY A 710 -51.74 -9.59 15.57
N GLN A 711 -50.80 -8.75 15.14
CA GLN A 711 -50.05 -7.83 16.01
C GLN A 711 -50.71 -6.44 16.05
N SER A 712 -51.98 -6.38 16.42
CA SER A 712 -52.80 -5.16 16.36
C SER A 712 -52.24 -4.00 17.20
N ASP A 713 -51.67 -4.28 18.39
CA ASP A 713 -51.11 -3.22 19.23
C ASP A 713 -49.86 -2.56 18.61
N ALA A 714 -49.01 -3.35 17.94
CA ALA A 714 -47.84 -2.81 17.23
C ALA A 714 -48.26 -1.96 16.02
N SER A 715 -49.35 -2.35 15.34
CA SER A 715 -49.96 -1.59 14.25
C SER A 715 -50.55 -0.26 14.73
N ILE A 716 -51.28 -0.28 15.86
CA ILE A 716 -51.84 0.93 16.50
C ILE A 716 -50.74 1.93 16.86
N GLU A 717 -49.68 1.46 17.51
CA GLU A 717 -48.56 2.31 17.92
C GLU A 717 -47.87 2.95 16.70
N LEU A 718 -47.63 2.16 15.64
CA LEU A 718 -46.99 2.68 14.43
C LEU A 718 -47.86 3.72 13.71
N TYR A 719 -49.18 3.54 13.67
CA TYR A 719 -50.10 4.54 13.12
C TYR A 719 -50.09 5.85 13.94
N ARG A 720 -50.03 5.75 15.28
CA ARG A 720 -49.92 6.95 16.15
C ARG A 720 -48.64 7.73 15.85
N GLN A 721 -47.50 7.06 15.78
CA GLN A 721 -46.21 7.70 15.43
C GLN A 721 -46.23 8.33 14.03
N ALA A 722 -46.86 7.68 13.05
CA ALA A 722 -47.02 8.25 11.72
C ALA A 722 -47.92 9.51 11.70
N LEU A 723 -48.96 9.54 12.54
CA LEU A 723 -49.86 10.69 12.66
C LEU A 723 -49.22 11.89 13.37
N GLU A 724 -48.25 11.68 14.27
CA GLU A 724 -47.44 12.77 14.84
C GLU A 724 -46.62 13.48 13.75
N SER A 725 -46.11 12.72 12.78
CA SER A 725 -45.32 13.25 11.67
C SER A 725 -46.20 13.85 10.55
N GLU A 726 -47.38 13.27 10.33
CA GLU A 726 -48.32 13.67 9.27
C GLU A 726 -49.76 13.87 9.82
N PRO A 727 -50.03 14.93 10.60
CA PRO A 727 -51.32 15.14 11.27
C PRO A 727 -52.50 15.39 10.32
N HIS A 728 -52.24 15.64 9.04
CA HIS A 728 -53.28 15.92 8.03
C HIS A 728 -53.51 14.73 7.09
N ALA A 729 -52.92 13.57 7.36
CA ALA A 729 -53.11 12.38 6.54
C ALA A 729 -54.38 11.62 6.97
N GLU A 730 -55.54 12.07 6.49
CA GLU A 730 -56.85 11.45 6.80
C GLU A 730 -56.89 9.93 6.57
N ALA A 731 -56.16 9.44 5.55
CA ALA A 731 -56.06 8.02 5.25
C ALA A 731 -55.45 7.18 6.42
N LEU A 732 -54.52 7.75 7.19
CA LEU A 732 -53.94 7.09 8.37
C LEU A 732 -54.95 7.01 9.52
N TYR A 733 -55.70 8.09 9.77
CA TYR A 733 -56.77 8.09 10.78
C TYR A 733 -57.81 7.01 10.48
N ARG A 734 -58.29 6.89 9.23
CA ARG A 734 -59.23 5.83 8.84
C ARG A 734 -58.70 4.44 9.13
N ARG A 735 -57.43 4.18 8.82
CA ARG A 735 -56.83 2.86 9.06
C ARG A 735 -56.68 2.57 10.55
N LEU A 736 -56.26 3.55 11.34
CA LEU A 736 -56.18 3.43 12.80
C LEU A 736 -57.56 3.13 13.40
N MET A 737 -58.62 3.83 12.96
CA MET A 737 -60.00 3.56 13.41
C MET A 737 -60.44 2.12 13.09
N LEU A 738 -60.10 1.60 11.91
CA LEU A 738 -60.43 0.22 11.52
C LEU A 738 -59.69 -0.82 12.36
N VAL A 739 -58.40 -0.63 12.62
CA VAL A 739 -57.60 -1.55 13.45
C VAL A 739 -58.08 -1.53 14.91
N LEU A 740 -58.38 -0.35 15.47
CA LEU A 740 -58.96 -0.22 16.80
C LEU A 740 -60.32 -0.91 16.91
N LYS A 741 -61.17 -0.78 15.87
CA LYS A 741 -62.45 -1.51 15.78
C LYS A 741 -62.25 -3.02 15.82
N GLN A 742 -61.32 -3.54 15.02
CA GLN A 742 -61.02 -4.98 14.96
C GLN A 742 -60.43 -5.51 16.28
N ALA A 743 -59.70 -4.66 17.01
CA ALA A 743 -59.17 -4.97 18.34
C ALA A 743 -60.20 -4.81 19.48
N GLY A 744 -61.47 -4.45 19.19
CA GLY A 744 -62.51 -4.24 20.20
C GLY A 744 -62.41 -2.92 20.99
N ARG A 745 -61.54 -1.99 20.56
CA ARG A 745 -61.25 -0.71 21.23
C ARG A 745 -62.06 0.44 20.62
N SER A 746 -63.38 0.29 20.54
CA SER A 746 -64.28 1.22 19.83
C SER A 746 -64.27 2.64 20.40
N ALA A 747 -64.10 2.81 21.71
CA ALA A 747 -64.02 4.13 22.35
C ALA A 747 -62.81 4.94 21.85
N GLU A 748 -61.64 4.31 21.75
CA GLU A 748 -60.44 4.95 21.21
C GLU A 748 -60.58 5.27 19.71
N ALA A 749 -61.28 4.41 18.95
CA ALA A 749 -61.55 4.68 17.53
C ALA A 749 -62.42 5.94 17.33
N ILE A 750 -63.36 6.20 18.25
CA ILE A 750 -64.17 7.42 18.27
C ILE A 750 -63.32 8.65 18.58
N GLU A 751 -62.40 8.58 19.54
CA GLU A 751 -61.47 9.69 19.85
C GLU A 751 -60.55 10.03 18.66
N VAL A 752 -60.07 9.01 17.94
CA VAL A 752 -59.26 9.18 16.73
C VAL A 752 -60.03 9.95 15.64
N TYR A 753 -61.33 9.71 15.49
CA TYR A 753 -62.19 10.47 14.56
C TYR A 753 -62.28 11.95 14.95
N HIS A 754 -62.52 12.25 16.23
CA HIS A 754 -62.59 13.63 16.72
C HIS A 754 -61.26 14.37 16.52
N THR A 755 -60.14 13.68 16.77
CA THR A 755 -58.79 14.20 16.52
C THR A 755 -58.58 14.50 15.03
N CYS A 756 -58.96 13.59 14.14
CA CYS A 756 -58.91 13.80 12.68
C CYS A 756 -59.71 15.05 12.26
N LYS A 757 -60.94 15.17 12.75
CA LYS A 757 -61.82 16.32 12.46
C LYS A 757 -61.18 17.65 12.88
N ALA A 758 -60.62 17.71 14.09
CA ALA A 758 -59.95 18.91 14.57
C ALA A 758 -58.71 19.26 13.73
N ALA A 759 -57.90 18.26 13.37
CA ALA A 759 -56.68 18.45 12.58
C ALA A 759 -56.95 18.96 11.16
N LEU A 760 -58.00 18.46 10.49
CA LEU A 760 -58.41 18.92 9.15
C LEU A 760 -59.03 20.33 9.17
N GLN A 761 -59.86 20.62 10.18
CA GLN A 761 -60.44 21.95 10.36
C GLN A 761 -59.37 23.03 10.56
N THR A 762 -58.32 22.73 11.34
CA THR A 762 -57.28 23.71 11.69
C THR A 762 -56.40 24.10 10.49
N HIS A 763 -56.13 23.19 9.55
CA HIS A 763 -55.18 23.43 8.45
C HIS A 763 -55.83 23.79 7.12
N GLN A 764 -57.01 23.24 6.81
CA GLN A 764 -57.64 23.39 5.49
C GLN A 764 -59.08 23.92 5.55
N ASN A 765 -59.65 24.13 6.76
CA ASN A 765 -61.07 24.44 6.94
C ASN A 765 -62.00 23.41 6.25
N THR A 766 -61.56 22.16 6.15
CA THR A 766 -62.31 21.07 5.49
C THR A 766 -62.88 20.07 6.51
N ALA A 767 -64.00 19.45 6.16
CA ALA A 767 -64.59 18.36 6.94
C ALA A 767 -63.97 17.00 6.53
N PRO A 768 -63.98 15.98 7.41
CA PRO A 768 -63.60 14.61 7.04
C PRO A 768 -64.40 14.10 5.85
N SER A 769 -63.77 13.27 5.02
CA SER A 769 -64.40 12.60 3.88
C SER A 769 -65.52 11.64 4.30
N PRO A 770 -66.51 11.38 3.42
CA PRO A 770 -67.61 10.45 3.71
C PRO A 770 -67.15 9.08 4.20
N ALA A 771 -66.11 8.53 3.57
CA ALA A 771 -65.53 7.23 3.96
C ALA A 771 -64.96 7.20 5.39
N THR A 772 -64.54 8.34 5.95
CA THR A 772 -64.09 8.44 7.35
C THR A 772 -65.29 8.53 8.29
N THR A 773 -66.31 9.29 7.90
CA THR A 773 -67.56 9.46 8.66
C THR A 773 -68.38 8.17 8.71
N ASP A 774 -68.39 7.36 7.65
CA ASP A 774 -69.06 6.05 7.61
C ASP A 774 -68.45 5.08 8.63
N ILE A 775 -67.12 5.08 8.79
CA ILE A 775 -66.44 4.25 9.81
C ILE A 775 -66.88 4.71 11.21
N TYR A 776 -66.94 6.01 11.47
CA TYR A 776 -67.45 6.55 12.73
C TYR A 776 -68.91 6.14 13.00
N HIS A 777 -69.81 6.25 12.03
CA HIS A 777 -71.19 5.80 12.20
C HIS A 777 -71.27 4.29 12.50
N SER A 778 -70.43 3.48 11.86
CA SER A 778 -70.35 2.04 12.12
C SER A 778 -69.78 1.67 13.51
N LEU A 779 -69.15 2.63 14.21
CA LEU A 779 -68.61 2.48 15.55
C LEU A 779 -69.61 2.90 16.63
N VAL A 780 -70.53 3.81 16.30
CA VAL A 780 -71.57 4.35 17.21
C VAL A 780 -72.89 3.59 17.09
N ALA A 781 -73.12 2.90 15.98
CA ALA A 781 -74.34 2.10 15.73
C ALA A 781 -74.30 0.68 16.35
N ASN A 782 -73.13 0.24 16.86
CA ASN A 782 -72.97 -0.93 17.72
C ASN A 782 -72.84 -0.47 19.17
#